data_AF-A0A4Q4N992-F1
#
_entry.id   AF-A0A4Q4N992-F1
#
_cell.length_a   1.000
_cell.length_b   1.000
_cell.length_c   1.000
_cell.angle_alpha   90.00
_cell.angle_beta   90.00
_cell.angle_gamma   90.00
#
_symmetry.space_group_name_H-M   'P 1'
#
loop_
_entity.id
_entity.type
_entity.pdbx_description
1 polymer ?
#
loop_
_entity_poly.entity_id
_entity_poly.type
_entity_poly.pdbx_seq_one_letter_code
_entity_poly.pdbx_strand_id
1 'polypeptide(L)'
;MCDSPAEEQMSIQQLEFLREIMAKEVRERLNRKPRSPSVSSSSEEDEPITNGKSKAKTNGVKHVLVNGKSRKQAENGVADGKDAKENDKKDEEPCEPGMKSGLKHLYSGKEDKKGRFQWQEEIPEDIGDPVENDETAKWALLVRNVKVYGDPRRVLSIHSVVVQSPLLKKLLAGVLKNYPGVTVGLNRLEFQGKFEPLIHRWAELQDAIAKLGDDTEDKRTTKAHAELLQEILTKEFKTMIDTSQDMKSKKVMTYEHLWTLFQPGATVFARQDGQETAMTLVETKYGVDCNGVPCFWLTCKYVDWDGAKFGSNKINLSISVYTGTRAITSLRVYPIEFHPEGEAIRARLIERGAKAETLAGPNYRAYQGVAWRQGQFGNKDKYNVKGRIVIDTYGWNRFNPAQAIYVTPLNQKDPTPPPPPGQYDEGEEEECQEFEDEDDSGMPIDGAFADEDDAAKHPPLTTEQKLICSPLLRGYSLKNKLWLNFFVNCVKDIEWQTDAFDRLVLPKNQKELILGFTESQRKFRDTFDDVIEGKGKGMIILLCGPPGVGKTLTSESVAEEMKVPLYMMSAGDLGFDPRKVEGKLQDILEMCSRWNAVLLLDEADVFLEQRSLHELERNKLVSIFLRVLEYYEGTMFLTTNRVQTFDPAFQSRIHISLDYPGLTIDSRKTVWKNFLDSSSQEHTIDKAQLVELARMDLNGRQIKNILKIARLLASRKEEKLSREHITVTMDVTQHLHNETQASERTKGTLYG
;
A
#
# COMPACT_ATOMS: atom_id res chain seq x y z
N MET A 1 -18.48 -33.53 -31.67
CA MET A 1 -18.88 -34.89 -31.25
C MET A 1 -17.99 -35.27 -30.07
N CYS A 2 -18.64 -35.70 -28.98
CA CYS A 2 -18.11 -36.19 -27.71
C CYS A 2 -17.54 -35.16 -26.73
N ASP A 3 -18.45 -34.39 -26.11
CA ASP A 3 -18.25 -33.89 -24.74
C ASP A 3 -18.48 -35.05 -23.76
N SER A 4 -17.56 -35.23 -22.81
CA SER A 4 -17.60 -36.27 -21.77
C SER A 4 -18.16 -35.70 -20.46
N PRO A 5 -19.20 -36.29 -19.84
CA PRO A 5 -19.74 -35.87 -18.53
C PRO A 5 -18.85 -36.24 -17.33
N ALA A 6 -17.67 -36.81 -17.56
CA ALA A 6 -16.87 -37.43 -16.49
C ALA A 6 -16.06 -36.42 -15.65
N GLU A 7 -15.69 -35.25 -16.18
CA GLU A 7 -14.89 -34.26 -15.44
C GLU A 7 -15.74 -33.47 -14.43
N GLU A 8 -17.03 -33.23 -14.72
CA GLU A 8 -17.96 -32.57 -13.79
C GLU A 8 -18.38 -33.48 -12.63
N GLN A 9 -18.51 -34.80 -12.85
CA GLN A 9 -18.84 -35.73 -11.76
C GLN A 9 -17.70 -35.89 -10.75
N MET A 10 -16.44 -35.77 -11.20
CA MET A 10 -15.28 -35.92 -10.35
C MET A 10 -15.08 -34.71 -9.42
N SER A 11 -15.45 -33.49 -9.86
CA SER A 11 -15.41 -32.30 -9.01
C SER A 11 -16.52 -32.27 -7.96
N ILE A 12 -17.69 -32.83 -8.28
CA ILE A 12 -18.82 -32.92 -7.34
C ILE A 12 -18.50 -33.91 -6.21
N GLN A 13 -17.90 -35.08 -6.53
CA GLN A 13 -17.48 -36.05 -5.50
C GLN A 13 -16.39 -35.50 -4.57
N GLN A 14 -15.45 -34.69 -5.09
CA GLN A 14 -14.43 -34.03 -4.26
C GLN A 14 -15.03 -32.96 -3.34
N LEU A 15 -16.04 -32.21 -3.81
CA LEU A 15 -16.76 -31.22 -3.00
C LEU A 15 -17.62 -31.88 -1.92
N GLU A 16 -18.28 -32.99 -2.20
CA GLU A 16 -19.05 -33.75 -1.21
C GLU A 16 -18.14 -34.35 -0.12
N PHE A 17 -16.98 -34.88 -0.50
CA PHE A 17 -15.98 -35.41 0.44
C PHE A 17 -15.43 -34.32 1.39
N LEU A 18 -15.14 -33.13 0.87
CA LEU A 18 -14.71 -31.98 1.69
C LEU A 18 -15.81 -31.49 2.63
N ARG A 19 -17.08 -31.53 2.19
CA ARG A 19 -18.24 -31.19 3.02
C ARG A 19 -18.42 -32.18 4.17
N GLU A 20 -18.15 -33.46 3.92
CA GLU A 20 -18.26 -34.53 4.91
C GLU A 20 -17.17 -34.43 5.98
N ILE A 21 -15.93 -34.07 5.60
CA ILE A 21 -14.82 -33.81 6.53
C ILE A 21 -15.14 -32.61 7.44
N MET A 22 -15.58 -31.50 6.85
CA MET A 22 -15.95 -30.29 7.60
C MET A 22 -17.12 -30.55 8.56
N ALA A 23 -18.11 -31.35 8.16
CA ALA A 23 -19.22 -31.73 9.02
C ALA A 23 -18.79 -32.63 10.20
N LYS A 24 -17.78 -33.48 10.00
CA LYS A 24 -17.21 -34.35 11.04
C LYS A 24 -16.47 -33.53 12.11
N GLU A 25 -15.70 -32.53 11.68
CA GLU A 25 -14.90 -31.67 12.54
C GLU A 25 -15.77 -30.70 13.36
N VAL A 26 -16.88 -30.22 12.79
CA VAL A 26 -17.90 -29.44 13.51
C VAL A 26 -18.64 -30.30 14.55
N ARG A 27 -18.92 -31.59 14.25
CA ARG A 27 -19.52 -32.53 15.21
C ARG A 27 -18.60 -32.85 16.40
N GLU A 28 -17.29 -32.94 16.17
CA GLU A 28 -16.31 -33.14 17.25
C GLU A 28 -16.17 -31.91 18.16
N ARG A 29 -16.28 -30.70 17.61
CA ARG A 29 -16.27 -29.46 18.41
C ARG A 29 -17.54 -29.26 19.25
N LEU A 30 -18.70 -29.68 18.75
CA LEU A 30 -19.97 -29.55 19.49
C LEU A 30 -20.13 -30.54 20.66
N ASN A 31 -19.35 -31.63 20.70
CA ASN A 31 -19.45 -32.66 21.75
C ASN A 31 -18.54 -32.43 22.98
N ARG A 32 -17.81 -31.32 23.06
CA ARG A 32 -17.06 -30.96 24.28
C ARG A 32 -17.84 -29.96 25.13
N LYS A 33 -18.59 -30.47 26.12
CA LYS A 33 -19.17 -29.63 27.18
C LYS A 33 -18.13 -29.29 28.26
N PRO A 34 -18.17 -28.08 28.85
CA PRO A 34 -17.27 -27.67 29.91
C PRO A 34 -17.72 -28.26 31.25
N ARG A 35 -16.77 -28.68 32.10
CA ARG A 35 -17.03 -29.06 33.50
C ARG A 35 -16.52 -27.95 34.42
N SER A 36 -17.46 -27.31 35.12
CA SER A 36 -17.23 -26.61 36.39
C SER A 36 -17.26 -27.61 37.56
N PRO A 37 -16.69 -27.25 38.72
CA PRO A 37 -17.14 -27.84 39.97
C PRO A 37 -17.51 -26.80 41.03
N SER A 38 -18.64 -27.06 41.69
CA SER A 38 -19.11 -26.47 42.95
C SER A 38 -19.08 -27.53 44.07
N VAL A 39 -19.30 -27.05 45.30
CA VAL A 39 -18.85 -27.55 46.62
C VAL A 39 -19.82 -28.54 47.33
N SER A 40 -19.27 -29.35 48.26
CA SER A 40 -19.89 -30.08 49.43
C SER A 40 -20.77 -31.32 49.13
N SER A 41 -20.91 -32.39 49.94
CA SER A 41 -20.59 -32.72 51.35
C SER A 41 -20.56 -34.26 51.62
N SER A 42 -19.95 -34.64 52.77
CA SER A 42 -20.26 -35.74 53.73
C SER A 42 -19.81 -37.21 53.57
N SER A 43 -19.37 -37.75 54.74
CA SER A 43 -19.27 -39.14 55.26
C SER A 43 -18.21 -40.07 54.64
N GLU A 44 -17.48 -40.94 55.34
CA GLU A 44 -17.21 -41.28 56.75
C GLU A 44 -16.04 -42.32 56.73
N GLU A 45 -15.31 -42.46 57.85
CA GLU A 45 -14.54 -43.64 58.31
C GLU A 45 -13.31 -44.16 57.50
N ASP A 46 -12.09 -43.95 58.02
CA ASP A 46 -11.33 -44.96 58.80
C ASP A 46 -9.88 -44.51 59.13
N GLU A 47 -9.53 -44.64 60.42
CA GLU A 47 -8.18 -44.53 61.02
C GLU A 47 -7.53 -45.95 61.10
N PRO A 48 -6.32 -46.20 61.70
CA PRO A 48 -5.26 -45.31 62.19
C PRO A 48 -3.80 -45.81 61.89
N ILE A 49 -2.80 -45.09 62.45
CA ILE A 49 -1.66 -45.59 63.28
C ILE A 49 -0.23 -45.05 62.93
N THR A 50 0.26 -44.21 63.87
CA THR A 50 1.62 -44.06 64.48
C THR A 50 2.68 -43.04 64.02
N ASN A 51 2.90 -42.09 64.94
CA ASN A 51 4.13 -41.69 65.67
C ASN A 51 5.41 -41.24 64.94
N GLY A 52 5.88 -40.05 65.33
CA GLY A 52 7.32 -39.70 65.30
C GLY A 52 7.63 -38.23 65.58
N LYS A 53 8.16 -37.94 66.77
CA LYS A 53 8.45 -36.61 67.34
C LYS A 53 9.66 -35.87 66.74
N SER A 54 9.72 -34.57 67.10
CA SER A 54 10.91 -33.72 67.42
C SER A 54 11.46 -32.86 66.27
N LYS A 55 11.27 -31.53 66.28
CA LYS A 55 11.89 -30.43 67.06
C LYS A 55 13.13 -29.81 66.37
N ALA A 56 12.96 -28.55 65.97
CA ALA A 56 13.74 -27.38 66.41
C ALA A 56 14.71 -26.70 65.42
N LYS A 57 14.34 -25.44 65.15
CA LYS A 57 15.12 -24.19 65.20
C LYS A 57 15.92 -23.75 63.97
N THR A 58 15.27 -22.83 63.25
CA THR A 58 15.83 -21.69 62.52
C THR A 58 16.58 -20.71 63.43
N ASN A 59 17.45 -19.89 62.83
CA ASN A 59 17.56 -18.46 63.15
C ASN A 59 18.46 -17.71 62.14
N GLY A 60 17.88 -16.66 61.53
CA GLY A 60 18.45 -15.31 61.62
C GLY A 60 19.12 -14.71 60.38
N VAL A 61 18.32 -14.07 59.54
CA VAL A 61 18.73 -12.99 58.61
C VAL A 61 18.81 -11.65 59.37
N LYS A 62 19.68 -10.73 58.93
CA LYS A 62 19.72 -9.35 59.40
C LYS A 62 19.82 -8.34 58.23
N HIS A 63 18.96 -7.33 58.33
CA HIS A 63 18.99 -5.97 57.77
C HIS A 63 18.42 -5.68 56.37
N VAL A 64 17.31 -4.91 56.39
CA VAL A 64 16.96 -3.87 55.41
C VAL A 64 16.78 -2.55 56.17
N LEU A 65 17.34 -1.48 55.60
CA LEU A 65 17.07 -0.07 55.88
C LEU A 65 16.02 0.44 54.88
N VAL A 66 15.19 1.41 55.26
CA VAL A 66 15.05 2.74 54.60
C VAL A 66 14.03 3.62 55.35
N ASN A 67 14.31 4.93 55.31
CA ASN A 67 13.84 6.08 56.08
C ASN A 67 12.41 6.58 55.85
N GLY A 68 11.91 7.35 56.84
CA GLY A 68 10.97 8.46 56.65
C GLY A 68 10.80 9.31 57.92
N LYS A 69 11.16 10.61 57.88
CA LYS A 69 11.19 11.56 59.01
C LYS A 69 9.82 12.16 59.36
N SER A 70 9.56 12.43 60.65
CA SER A 70 9.05 13.74 61.11
C SER A 70 9.24 14.00 62.62
N ARG A 71 9.22 15.30 62.93
CA ARG A 71 9.80 16.09 64.04
C ARG A 71 9.32 15.86 65.50
N LYS A 72 10.30 16.13 66.39
CA LYS A 72 10.33 16.98 67.63
C LYS A 72 10.02 16.38 69.01
N GLN A 73 11.00 16.68 69.91
CA GLN A 73 10.93 16.92 71.37
C GLN A 73 10.65 15.68 72.25
N ALA A 74 11.25 15.46 73.42
CA ALA A 74 12.35 16.05 74.17
C ALA A 74 12.74 15.05 75.29
N GLU A 75 13.97 15.16 75.78
CA GLU A 75 14.47 14.85 77.14
C GLU A 75 13.75 13.79 78.00
N ASN A 76 14.43 12.67 78.30
CA ASN A 76 15.09 12.44 79.60
C ASN A 76 15.44 10.96 79.83
N GLY A 77 16.70 10.71 80.18
CA GLY A 77 17.00 10.08 81.47
C GLY A 77 17.15 8.56 81.59
N VAL A 78 18.42 8.13 81.72
CA VAL A 78 18.95 7.25 82.78
C VAL A 78 18.75 5.72 82.69
N ALA A 79 19.91 5.07 82.48
CA ALA A 79 20.52 3.89 83.13
C ALA A 79 19.99 2.45 82.96
N ASP A 80 20.99 1.56 82.83
CA ASP A 80 21.09 0.14 83.23
C ASP A 80 20.00 -0.83 82.74
N GLY A 81 20.27 -1.99 82.15
CA GLY A 81 21.39 -2.90 82.30
C GLY A 81 20.81 -4.31 82.44
N LYS A 82 21.27 -5.24 81.60
CA LYS A 82 21.13 -6.72 81.69
C LYS A 82 19.78 -7.37 81.30
N ASP A 83 19.92 -8.22 80.28
CA ASP A 83 19.37 -9.57 80.14
C ASP A 83 17.95 -9.86 80.66
N ALA A 84 16.99 -9.83 79.74
CA ALA A 84 15.77 -10.64 79.83
C ALA A 84 15.30 -11.01 78.43
N LYS A 85 15.31 -12.32 78.11
CA LYS A 85 14.60 -12.89 76.96
C LYS A 85 13.14 -13.05 77.35
N GLU A 86 12.30 -12.13 76.90
CA GLU A 86 10.86 -12.32 76.84
C GLU A 86 10.45 -12.71 75.41
N ASN A 87 9.70 -13.81 75.32
CA ASN A 87 8.88 -14.13 74.16
C ASN A 87 7.76 -13.11 74.09
N ASP A 88 7.82 -12.17 73.15
CA ASP A 88 6.66 -11.38 72.76
C ASP A 88 6.17 -11.90 71.41
N LYS A 89 5.23 -12.86 71.46
CA LYS A 89 4.19 -12.95 70.44
C LYS A 89 3.41 -11.64 70.58
N LYS A 90 3.73 -10.63 69.77
CA LYS A 90 2.78 -9.55 69.54
C LYS A 90 1.63 -10.15 68.75
N ASP A 91 0.52 -10.32 69.44
CA ASP A 91 -0.80 -10.52 68.85
C ASP A 91 -0.98 -9.48 67.73
N GLU A 92 -0.86 -9.91 66.47
CA GLU A 92 -1.35 -9.11 65.37
C GLU A 92 -2.87 -9.08 65.51
N GLU A 93 -3.44 -7.89 65.70
CA GLU A 93 -4.89 -7.69 65.65
C GLU A 93 -5.45 -8.37 64.38
N PRO A 94 -6.60 -9.06 64.46
CA PRO A 94 -7.21 -9.71 63.32
C PRO A 94 -7.60 -8.65 62.27
N CYS A 95 -6.71 -8.43 61.31
CA CYS A 95 -6.96 -7.63 60.13
C CYS A 95 -7.83 -8.44 59.17
N GLU A 96 -8.92 -7.85 58.68
CA GLU A 96 -9.76 -8.51 57.68
C GLU A 96 -8.94 -8.87 56.41
N PRO A 97 -9.22 -9.99 55.74
CA PRO A 97 -8.52 -10.38 54.52
C PRO A 97 -8.49 -9.24 53.49
N GLY A 98 -7.29 -8.83 53.08
CA GLY A 98 -7.08 -7.73 52.12
C GLY A 98 -6.86 -6.34 52.71
N MET A 99 -6.94 -6.16 54.04
CA MET A 99 -6.84 -4.84 54.68
C MET A 99 -5.43 -4.46 55.18
N LYS A 100 -4.41 -5.32 55.00
CA LYS A 100 -3.00 -5.00 55.31
C LYS A 100 -2.36 -4.22 54.16
N SER A 101 -1.88 -3.00 54.42
CA SER A 101 -1.11 -2.21 53.45
C SER A 101 0.35 -2.71 53.38
N GLY A 102 0.69 -3.39 52.29
CA GLY A 102 2.02 -3.92 52.03
C GLY A 102 2.00 -4.96 50.91
N LEU A 103 3.16 -5.25 50.33
CA LEU A 103 3.32 -6.31 49.33
C LEU A 103 3.76 -7.60 50.03
N LYS A 104 2.95 -8.65 49.94
CA LYS A 104 3.35 -10.00 50.35
C LYS A 104 3.75 -10.78 49.09
N HIS A 105 5.05 -11.06 48.96
CA HIS A 105 5.58 -11.86 47.86
C HIS A 105 5.45 -13.36 48.16
N LEU A 106 4.98 -14.12 47.17
CA LEU A 106 4.98 -15.58 47.17
C LEU A 106 5.84 -16.04 46.00
N TYR A 107 6.66 -17.05 46.20
CA TYR A 107 7.64 -17.56 45.24
C TYR A 107 7.28 -18.98 44.81
N SER A 108 7.52 -19.32 43.55
CA SER A 108 7.29 -20.67 43.04
C SER A 108 8.39 -21.61 43.53
N GLY A 109 8.02 -22.72 44.18
CA GLY A 109 8.92 -23.84 44.42
C GLY A 109 9.29 -24.60 43.14
N LYS A 110 10.14 -25.63 43.27
CA LYS A 110 10.62 -26.44 42.14
C LYS A 110 9.46 -27.00 41.30
N GLU A 111 9.58 -26.81 39.98
CA GLU A 111 8.62 -27.30 38.99
C GLU A 111 8.62 -28.83 38.94
N ASP A 112 7.44 -29.46 39.04
CA ASP A 112 7.30 -30.89 38.85
C ASP A 112 7.48 -31.28 37.36
N LYS A 113 7.66 -32.58 37.06
CA LYS A 113 7.84 -33.08 35.68
C LYS A 113 6.64 -32.79 34.73
N LYS A 114 5.56 -32.17 35.22
CA LYS A 114 4.35 -31.79 34.47
C LYS A 114 4.15 -30.28 34.42
N GLY A 115 5.13 -29.49 34.85
CA GLY A 115 5.09 -28.04 34.77
C GLY A 115 4.30 -27.33 35.88
N ARG A 116 4.04 -28.00 37.00
CA ARG A 116 3.26 -27.46 38.13
C ARG A 116 4.21 -27.04 39.25
N PHE A 117 3.93 -25.91 39.88
CA PHE A 117 4.71 -25.36 40.99
C PHE A 117 3.82 -25.11 42.20
N GLN A 118 4.43 -25.12 43.38
CA GLN A 118 3.77 -24.82 44.65
C GLN A 118 4.29 -23.48 45.16
N TRP A 119 3.38 -22.57 45.51
CA TRP A 119 3.73 -21.25 46.04
C TRP A 119 4.23 -21.36 47.49
N GLN A 120 5.28 -20.64 47.80
CA GLN A 120 5.95 -20.61 49.10
C GLN A 120 6.20 -19.15 49.51
N GLU A 121 6.33 -18.88 50.80
CA GLU A 121 6.57 -17.51 51.28
C GLU A 121 8.04 -17.08 51.22
N GLU A 122 8.95 -18.05 51.09
CA GLU A 122 10.40 -17.84 51.07
C GLU A 122 10.96 -18.06 49.66
N ILE A 123 12.01 -17.33 49.30
CA ILE A 123 12.71 -17.51 48.03
C ILE A 123 13.34 -18.91 48.04
N PRO A 124 13.09 -19.75 47.02
CA PRO A 124 13.68 -21.08 46.92
C PRO A 124 15.22 -21.07 47.07
N GLU A 125 15.77 -22.00 47.86
CA GLU A 125 17.22 -22.07 48.17
C GLU A 125 18.12 -22.32 46.94
N ASP A 126 17.54 -22.76 45.81
CA ASP A 126 18.24 -22.95 44.53
C ASP A 126 18.40 -21.66 43.72
N ILE A 127 17.81 -20.56 44.16
CA ILE A 127 17.95 -19.22 43.59
C ILE A 127 18.86 -18.43 44.54
N GLY A 128 20.12 -18.21 44.13
CA GLY A 128 21.06 -17.40 44.93
C GLY A 128 20.64 -15.94 45.07
N ASP A 129 21.36 -15.18 45.91
CA ASP A 129 21.09 -13.76 46.12
C ASP A 129 21.20 -12.93 44.81
N PRO A 130 20.47 -11.81 44.69
CA PRO A 130 20.64 -10.87 43.59
C PRO A 130 22.10 -10.42 43.46
N VAL A 131 22.76 -10.87 42.39
CA VAL A 131 24.19 -10.63 42.18
C VAL A 131 24.47 -9.18 41.78
N GLU A 132 23.48 -8.47 41.21
CA GLU A 132 23.57 -7.04 40.92
C GLU A 132 23.19 -6.19 42.16
N ASN A 133 24.18 -5.93 43.02
CA ASN A 133 24.08 -5.17 44.27
C ASN A 133 24.96 -3.88 44.25
N ASP A 134 24.96 -3.11 45.36
CA ASP A 134 25.74 -1.86 45.51
C ASP A 134 27.26 -2.04 45.30
N GLU A 135 27.79 -3.26 45.46
CA GLU A 135 29.19 -3.56 45.21
C GLU A 135 29.46 -3.78 43.71
N THR A 136 28.57 -4.50 43.02
CA THR A 136 28.67 -4.68 41.57
C THR A 136 28.39 -3.39 40.79
N ALA A 137 27.61 -2.46 41.35
CA ALA A 137 27.34 -1.15 40.75
C ALA A 137 28.59 -0.23 40.63
N LYS A 138 29.70 -0.61 41.27
CA LYS A 138 30.99 0.14 41.22
C LYS A 138 31.80 -0.16 39.96
N TRP A 139 31.45 -1.20 39.21
CA TRP A 139 32.20 -1.61 38.03
C TRP A 139 31.79 -0.80 36.80
N ALA A 140 32.72 -0.55 35.88
CA ALA A 140 32.40 0.17 34.66
C ALA A 140 31.47 -0.63 33.71
N LEU A 141 31.66 -1.95 33.69
CA LEU A 141 30.95 -2.92 32.85
C LEU A 141 30.57 -4.15 33.68
N LEU A 142 29.36 -4.67 33.47
CA LEU A 142 28.95 -6.00 33.94
C LEU A 142 28.82 -6.94 32.75
N VAL A 143 29.60 -8.02 32.73
CA VAL A 143 29.55 -9.04 31.66
C VAL A 143 28.86 -10.29 32.20
N ARG A 144 27.69 -10.62 31.66
CA ARG A 144 26.99 -11.86 31.99
C ARG A 144 27.39 -12.94 31.00
N ASN A 145 27.85 -14.08 31.52
CA ASN A 145 28.21 -15.25 30.73
C ASN A 145 27.18 -16.36 30.92
N VAL A 146 26.82 -17.04 29.84
CA VAL A 146 25.97 -18.24 29.83
C VAL A 146 26.79 -19.45 29.43
N LYS A 147 26.41 -20.61 29.97
CA LYS A 147 27.04 -21.89 29.62
C LYS A 147 26.61 -22.33 28.23
N VAL A 148 27.58 -22.66 27.39
CA VAL A 148 27.35 -23.22 26.06
C VAL A 148 27.39 -24.74 26.16
N TYR A 149 26.35 -25.40 25.64
CA TYR A 149 26.29 -26.86 25.55
C TYR A 149 26.58 -27.28 24.11
N GLY A 150 27.45 -28.27 23.92
CA GLY A 150 27.72 -28.87 22.60
C GLY A 150 28.89 -28.27 21.80
N ASP A 151 29.59 -27.25 22.30
CA ASP A 151 30.86 -26.76 21.73
C ASP A 151 32.06 -27.21 22.60
N PRO A 152 32.93 -28.12 22.12
CA PRO A 152 34.09 -28.57 22.88
C PRO A 152 35.17 -27.49 23.05
N ARG A 153 35.09 -26.37 22.31
CA ARG A 153 36.07 -25.28 22.34
C ARG A 153 35.66 -24.13 23.27
N ARG A 154 34.39 -24.07 23.67
CA ARG A 154 33.84 -22.95 24.44
C ARG A 154 32.86 -23.42 25.51
N VAL A 155 33.23 -23.19 26.77
CA VAL A 155 32.41 -23.57 27.94
C VAL A 155 31.45 -22.43 28.35
N LEU A 156 31.84 -21.19 28.10
CA LEU A 156 31.07 -19.99 28.43
C LEU A 156 31.04 -19.04 27.24
N SER A 157 29.88 -18.41 27.02
CA SER A 157 29.72 -17.32 26.06
C SER A 157 29.11 -16.09 26.70
N ILE A 158 29.52 -14.92 26.24
CA ILE A 158 28.89 -13.66 26.67
C ILE A 158 27.42 -13.69 26.23
N HIS A 159 26.53 -13.52 27.20
CA HIS A 159 25.10 -13.36 27.00
C HIS A 159 24.72 -11.89 26.85
N SER A 160 25.21 -11.04 27.78
CA SER A 160 24.96 -9.60 27.76
C SER A 160 26.05 -8.80 28.46
N VAL A 161 26.16 -7.52 28.07
CA VAL A 161 27.07 -6.55 28.69
C VAL A 161 26.26 -5.33 29.11
N VAL A 162 26.26 -5.01 30.40
CA VAL A 162 25.66 -3.79 30.94
C VAL A 162 26.74 -2.73 31.08
N VAL A 163 26.53 -1.58 30.45
CA VAL A 163 27.41 -0.41 30.55
C VAL A 163 26.93 0.48 31.70
N GLN A 164 27.71 0.52 32.79
CA GLN A 164 27.38 1.33 33.97
C GLN A 164 28.11 2.68 33.98
N SER A 165 29.32 2.76 33.38
CA SER A 165 30.10 4.00 33.37
C SER A 165 29.41 5.15 32.63
N PRO A 166 29.12 6.29 33.29
CA PRO A 166 28.49 7.46 32.65
C PRO A 166 29.37 8.09 31.57
N LEU A 167 30.68 8.06 31.74
CA LEU A 167 31.66 8.58 30.78
C LEU A 167 31.67 7.74 29.49
N LEU A 168 31.62 6.41 29.64
CA LEU A 168 31.54 5.51 28.49
C LEU A 168 30.20 5.65 27.76
N LYS A 169 29.09 5.84 28.49
CA LYS A 169 27.79 6.16 27.86
C LYS A 169 27.86 7.44 27.03
N LYS A 170 28.54 8.50 27.51
CA LYS A 170 28.73 9.73 26.73
C LYS A 170 29.51 9.48 25.43
N LEU A 171 30.56 8.66 25.48
CA LEU A 171 31.31 8.28 24.28
C LEU A 171 30.43 7.49 23.29
N LEU A 172 29.74 6.47 23.80
CA LEU A 172 28.85 5.62 23.00
C LEU A 172 27.67 6.40 22.41
N ALA A 173 27.21 7.48 23.05
CA ALA A 173 26.16 8.34 22.50
C ALA A 173 26.62 9.06 21.22
N GLY A 174 27.93 9.32 21.09
CA GLY A 174 28.52 9.81 19.85
C GLY A 174 28.65 8.71 18.78
N VAL A 175 29.15 7.54 19.16
CA VAL A 175 29.42 6.41 18.24
C VAL A 175 28.12 5.78 17.70
N LEU A 176 27.11 5.63 18.55
CA LEU A 176 25.82 5.02 18.20
C LEU A 176 24.76 6.07 17.87
N LYS A 177 25.18 7.29 17.50
CA LYS A 177 24.26 8.36 17.12
C LYS A 177 23.40 7.91 15.94
N ASN A 178 22.09 8.11 16.06
CA ASN A 178 21.07 7.73 15.07
C ASN A 178 21.02 6.22 14.76
N TYR A 179 21.54 5.35 15.64
CA TYR A 179 21.36 3.91 15.47
C TYR A 179 19.96 3.49 15.98
N PRO A 180 19.10 2.93 15.12
CA PRO A 180 17.73 2.54 15.50
C PRO A 180 17.70 1.54 16.66
N GLY A 181 16.77 1.74 17.61
CA GLY A 181 16.56 0.82 18.74
C GLY A 181 17.61 0.88 19.85
N VAL A 182 18.54 1.85 19.84
CA VAL A 182 19.54 2.03 20.91
C VAL A 182 19.44 3.42 21.53
N THR A 183 18.98 3.46 22.78
CA THR A 183 18.94 4.70 23.58
C THR A 183 20.04 4.69 24.62
N VAL A 184 21.18 5.31 24.28
CA VAL A 184 22.39 5.31 25.15
C VAL A 184 22.16 6.07 26.48
N GLY A 185 21.19 6.99 26.52
CA GLY A 185 20.82 7.75 27.72
C GLY A 185 20.10 6.95 28.82
N LEU A 186 19.78 5.67 28.59
CA LEU A 186 19.10 4.84 29.58
C LEU A 186 19.92 4.67 30.87
N ASN A 187 19.22 4.69 32.02
CA ASN A 187 19.82 4.41 33.33
C ASN A 187 20.56 3.06 33.33
N ARG A 188 19.99 2.06 32.65
CA ARG A 188 20.61 0.77 32.37
C ARG A 188 20.78 0.58 30.86
N LEU A 189 22.00 0.66 30.37
CA LEU A 189 22.33 0.38 28.97
C LEU A 189 22.86 -1.05 28.89
N GLU A 190 22.08 -1.96 28.32
CA GLU A 190 22.44 -3.37 28.18
C GLU A 190 22.46 -3.78 26.71
N PHE A 191 23.55 -4.38 26.28
CA PHE A 191 23.67 -5.01 24.95
C PHE A 191 23.58 -6.52 25.11
N GLN A 192 22.74 -7.18 24.30
CA GLN A 192 22.53 -8.62 24.34
C GLN A 192 22.77 -9.26 22.96
N GLY A 193 22.93 -10.58 22.93
CA GLY A 193 22.98 -11.35 21.70
C GLY A 193 24.28 -11.14 20.91
N LYS A 194 24.17 -10.75 19.64
CA LYS A 194 25.33 -10.58 18.73
C LYS A 194 26.01 -9.22 18.84
N PHE A 195 25.55 -8.33 19.73
CA PHE A 195 26.13 -6.98 19.89
C PHE A 195 26.15 -6.18 18.57
N GLU A 196 25.09 -6.32 17.77
CA GLU A 196 25.00 -5.78 16.40
C GLU A 196 25.33 -4.28 16.31
N PRO A 197 24.82 -3.40 17.20
CA PRO A 197 25.10 -1.97 17.11
C PRO A 197 26.59 -1.63 17.25
N LEU A 198 27.28 -2.32 18.17
CA LEU A 198 28.71 -2.10 18.43
C LEU A 198 29.58 -2.67 17.31
N ILE A 199 29.16 -3.79 16.71
CA ILE A 199 29.88 -4.43 15.60
C ILE A 199 29.68 -3.67 14.28
N HIS A 200 28.48 -3.16 14.01
CA HIS A 200 28.23 -2.32 12.83
C HIS A 200 29.04 -1.03 12.87
N ARG A 201 29.13 -0.40 14.05
CA ARG A 201 29.90 0.83 14.29
C ARG A 201 31.33 0.55 14.77
N TRP A 202 31.88 -0.64 14.47
CA TRP A 202 33.19 -1.06 15.01
C TRP A 202 34.33 -0.10 14.64
N ALA A 203 34.40 0.32 13.37
CA ALA A 203 35.42 1.29 12.93
C ALA A 203 35.27 2.65 13.62
N GLU A 204 34.04 3.14 13.77
CA GLU A 204 33.75 4.40 14.46
C GLU A 204 34.07 4.32 15.96
N LEU A 205 33.85 3.15 16.58
CA LEU A 205 34.24 2.88 17.96
C LEU A 205 35.77 2.91 18.12
N GLN A 206 36.50 2.24 17.21
CA GLN A 206 37.97 2.25 17.22
C GLN A 206 38.53 3.66 17.03
N ASP A 207 37.98 4.41 16.08
CA ASP A 207 38.38 5.80 15.82
C ASP A 207 38.06 6.71 17.00
N ALA A 208 36.89 6.53 17.64
CA ALA A 208 36.51 7.30 18.82
C ALA A 208 37.45 7.03 20.00
N ILE A 209 37.86 5.77 20.21
CA ILE A 209 38.84 5.40 21.23
C ILE A 209 40.21 5.99 20.90
N ALA A 210 40.66 5.90 19.64
CA ALA A 210 41.96 6.43 19.22
C ALA A 210 42.05 7.96 19.33
N LYS A 211 40.93 8.68 19.16
CA LYS A 211 40.84 10.15 19.31
C LYS A 211 40.82 10.61 20.76
N LEU A 212 40.68 9.73 21.74
CA LEU A 212 40.76 10.09 23.16
C LEU A 212 42.23 10.38 23.54
N GLY A 213 42.54 11.66 23.74
CA GLY A 213 43.81 12.10 24.33
C GLY A 213 43.87 11.86 25.84
N ASP A 214 45.06 12.02 26.41
CA ASP A 214 45.32 11.79 27.85
C ASP A 214 45.31 13.10 28.67
N ASP A 215 44.75 14.17 28.11
CA ASP A 215 44.85 15.55 28.64
C ASP A 215 44.11 15.77 29.96
N THR A 216 43.03 15.01 30.21
CA THR A 216 42.22 15.11 31.43
C THR A 216 41.99 13.72 32.04
N GLU A 217 41.83 13.69 33.37
CA GLU A 217 41.58 12.44 34.12
C GLU A 217 40.28 11.74 33.65
N ASP A 218 39.25 12.51 33.32
CA ASP A 218 38.00 12.01 32.73
C ASP A 218 38.23 11.33 31.38
N LYS A 219 39.07 11.91 30.50
CA LYS A 219 39.38 11.31 29.19
C LYS A 219 40.20 10.02 29.36
N ARG A 220 41.18 10.02 30.26
CA ARG A 220 41.98 8.82 30.60
C ARG A 220 41.10 7.69 31.11
N THR A 221 40.16 8.00 32.00
CA THR A 221 39.20 7.04 32.56
C THR A 221 38.22 6.54 31.49
N THR A 222 37.74 7.43 30.63
CA THR A 222 36.87 7.07 29.49
C THR A 222 37.60 6.11 28.54
N LYS A 223 38.86 6.39 28.24
CA LYS A 223 39.71 5.56 27.38
C LYS A 223 39.93 4.18 27.99
N ALA A 224 40.30 4.09 29.27
CA ALA A 224 40.45 2.82 29.98
C ALA A 224 39.16 1.98 29.98
N HIS A 225 38.00 2.60 30.21
CA HIS A 225 36.71 1.90 30.15
C HIS A 225 36.33 1.46 28.73
N ALA A 226 36.65 2.26 27.72
CA ALA A 226 36.37 1.94 26.33
C ALA A 226 37.30 0.84 25.79
N GLU A 227 38.58 0.85 26.17
CA GLU A 227 39.56 -0.21 25.89
C GLU A 227 39.12 -1.54 26.54
N LEU A 228 38.59 -1.50 27.77
CA LEU A 228 38.02 -2.67 28.44
C LEU A 228 36.84 -3.26 27.63
N LEU A 229 35.91 -2.41 27.17
CA LEU A 229 34.78 -2.83 26.34
C LEU A 229 35.28 -3.42 25.01
N GLN A 230 36.27 -2.78 24.39
CA GLN A 230 36.88 -3.24 23.15
C GLN A 230 37.57 -4.59 23.33
N GLU A 231 38.30 -4.81 24.42
CA GLU A 231 38.97 -6.08 24.73
C GLU A 231 37.95 -7.22 24.86
N ILE A 232 36.85 -6.98 25.58
CA ILE A 232 35.75 -7.94 25.74
C ILE A 232 35.18 -8.34 24.36
N LEU A 233 34.86 -7.36 23.52
CA LEU A 233 34.30 -7.60 22.19
C LEU A 233 35.32 -8.26 21.25
N THR A 234 36.58 -7.88 21.33
CA THR A 234 37.67 -8.45 20.51
C THR A 234 37.92 -9.91 20.87
N LYS A 235 37.90 -10.26 22.15
CA LYS A 235 38.10 -11.65 22.61
C LYS A 235 37.07 -12.61 22.00
N GLU A 236 35.85 -12.14 21.80
CA GLU A 236 34.74 -12.99 21.35
C GLU A 236 34.43 -12.88 19.87
N PHE A 237 34.58 -11.69 19.28
CA PHE A 237 34.08 -11.40 17.92
C PHE A 237 35.18 -11.01 16.93
N LYS A 238 36.46 -10.94 17.34
CA LYS A 238 37.56 -10.52 16.43
C LYS A 238 37.61 -11.32 15.14
N THR A 239 37.61 -12.66 15.24
CA THR A 239 37.66 -13.53 14.05
C THR A 239 36.51 -13.25 13.09
N MET A 240 35.32 -13.00 13.63
CA MET A 240 34.12 -12.68 12.85
C MET A 240 34.20 -11.29 12.21
N ILE A 241 34.63 -10.28 12.97
CA ILE A 241 34.79 -8.90 12.50
C ILE A 241 35.83 -8.85 11.38
N ASP A 242 37.01 -9.44 11.60
CA ASP A 242 38.11 -9.48 10.64
C ASP A 242 37.67 -10.20 9.35
N THR A 243 36.97 -11.34 9.48
CA THR A 243 36.45 -12.11 8.34
C THR A 243 35.40 -11.30 7.57
N SER A 244 34.48 -10.63 8.26
CA SER A 244 33.47 -9.76 7.64
C SER A 244 34.12 -8.58 6.90
N GLN A 245 35.11 -7.91 7.51
CA GLN A 245 35.83 -6.80 6.89
C GLN A 245 36.62 -7.24 5.65
N ASP A 246 37.32 -8.38 5.72
CA ASP A 246 38.01 -8.96 4.56
C ASP A 246 37.02 -9.27 3.42
N MET A 247 35.88 -9.89 3.74
CA MET A 247 34.81 -10.19 2.78
C MET A 247 34.23 -8.92 2.13
N LYS A 248 33.94 -7.89 2.92
CA LYS A 248 33.47 -6.58 2.41
C LYS A 248 34.49 -5.93 1.47
N SER A 249 35.78 -5.97 1.83
CA SER A 249 36.86 -5.40 0.99
C SER A 249 36.96 -6.10 -0.37
N LYS A 250 36.74 -7.43 -0.39
CA LYS A 250 36.71 -8.27 -1.60
C LYS A 250 35.35 -8.29 -2.30
N LYS A 251 34.36 -7.52 -1.81
CA LYS A 251 32.99 -7.42 -2.35
C LYS A 251 32.24 -8.76 -2.42
N VAL A 252 32.55 -9.67 -1.50
CA VAL A 252 31.88 -10.97 -1.35
C VAL A 252 31.28 -11.11 0.04
N MET A 253 30.34 -12.03 0.23
CA MET A 253 29.72 -12.30 1.53
C MET A 253 29.27 -13.75 1.64
N THR A 254 29.28 -14.30 2.87
CA THR A 254 28.68 -15.59 3.20
C THR A 254 27.32 -15.39 3.88
N TYR A 255 26.44 -16.40 3.81
CA TYR A 255 25.09 -16.30 4.37
C TYR A 255 25.07 -15.98 5.88
N GLU A 256 25.97 -16.61 6.64
CA GLU A 256 26.08 -16.43 8.11
C GLU A 256 26.51 -15.02 8.52
N HIS A 257 27.19 -14.29 7.62
CA HIS A 257 27.73 -12.95 7.88
C HIS A 257 26.86 -11.84 7.27
N LEU A 258 25.73 -12.15 6.63
CA LEU A 258 24.85 -11.15 6.01
C LEU A 258 24.44 -10.03 6.98
N TRP A 259 24.12 -10.35 8.24
CA TRP A 259 23.76 -9.34 9.23
C TRP A 259 24.87 -8.30 9.49
N THR A 260 26.13 -8.62 9.23
CA THR A 260 27.24 -7.66 9.35
C THR A 260 27.30 -6.68 8.17
N LEU A 261 26.71 -7.03 7.02
CA LEU A 261 26.62 -6.18 5.83
C LEU A 261 25.48 -5.16 5.93
N PHE A 262 24.38 -5.57 6.56
CA PHE A 262 23.14 -4.81 6.60
C PHE A 262 22.98 -4.05 7.92
N GLN A 263 23.33 -2.77 7.87
CA GLN A 263 23.18 -1.87 9.02
C GLN A 263 21.82 -1.16 9.00
N PRO A 264 21.05 -1.18 10.09
CA PRO A 264 19.83 -0.38 10.22
C PRO A 264 20.07 1.10 9.88
N GLY A 265 19.15 1.69 9.11
CA GLY A 265 19.25 3.04 8.56
C GLY A 265 20.01 3.15 7.24
N ALA A 266 20.72 2.10 6.79
CA ALA A 266 21.43 2.14 5.51
C ALA A 266 20.47 2.11 4.31
N THR A 267 20.83 2.78 3.23
CA THR A 267 20.12 2.71 1.95
C THR A 267 20.47 1.40 1.24
N VAL A 268 19.47 0.56 1.02
CA VAL A 268 19.61 -0.70 0.28
C VAL A 268 19.02 -0.57 -1.12
N PHE A 269 19.68 -1.22 -2.07
CA PHE A 269 19.25 -1.36 -3.46
C PHE A 269 18.60 -2.73 -3.66
N ALA A 270 17.49 -2.76 -4.39
CA ALA A 270 16.89 -3.99 -4.90
C ALA A 270 16.29 -3.77 -6.29
N ARG A 271 15.95 -4.87 -6.98
CA ARG A 271 15.07 -4.82 -8.15
C ARG A 271 13.72 -5.44 -7.82
N GLN A 272 12.67 -4.62 -7.75
CA GLN A 272 11.29 -5.06 -7.50
C GLN A 272 10.49 -4.96 -8.80
N ASP A 273 9.84 -6.06 -9.22
CA ASP A 273 9.11 -6.14 -10.49
C ASP A 273 9.92 -5.68 -11.72
N GLY A 274 11.24 -5.86 -11.68
CA GLY A 274 12.16 -5.41 -12.73
C GLY A 274 12.52 -3.91 -12.66
N GLN A 275 11.99 -3.16 -11.69
CA GLN A 275 12.36 -1.77 -11.44
C GLN A 275 13.45 -1.67 -10.37
N GLU A 276 14.42 -0.79 -10.62
CA GLU A 276 15.44 -0.40 -9.64
C GLU A 276 14.80 0.38 -8.49
N THR A 277 15.02 -0.01 -7.25
CA THR A 277 14.47 0.67 -6.07
C THR A 277 15.52 0.82 -4.98
N ALA A 278 15.48 1.97 -4.30
CA ALA A 278 16.21 2.19 -3.06
C ALA A 278 15.20 2.24 -1.91
N MET A 279 15.60 1.72 -0.75
CA MET A 279 14.80 1.70 0.47
C MET A 279 15.72 1.91 1.67
N THR A 280 15.16 2.36 2.79
CA THR A 280 15.90 2.48 4.05
C THR A 280 15.72 1.21 4.85
N LEU A 281 16.80 0.53 5.22
CA LEU A 281 16.73 -0.66 6.04
C LEU A 281 16.26 -0.30 7.47
N VAL A 282 15.28 -1.03 8.01
CA VAL A 282 14.81 -0.86 9.39
C VAL A 282 15.43 -1.92 10.29
N GLU A 283 15.27 -3.19 9.92
CA GLU A 283 15.73 -4.31 10.72
C GLU A 283 16.04 -5.53 9.84
N THR A 284 16.77 -6.49 10.40
CA THR A 284 17.06 -7.77 9.75
C THR A 284 16.93 -8.94 10.69
N LYS A 285 16.55 -10.11 10.17
CA LYS A 285 16.37 -11.33 10.98
C LYS A 285 16.66 -12.58 10.18
N TYR A 286 17.33 -13.57 10.79
CA TYR A 286 17.37 -14.93 10.25
C TYR A 286 16.08 -15.66 10.61
N GLY A 287 15.45 -16.30 9.62
CA GLY A 287 14.21 -17.04 9.82
C GLY A 287 14.01 -18.09 8.74
N VAL A 288 12.75 -18.49 8.55
CA VAL A 288 12.32 -19.39 7.49
C VAL A 288 11.23 -18.71 6.65
N ASP A 289 11.12 -19.07 5.38
CA ASP A 289 10.04 -18.62 4.51
C ASP A 289 8.76 -19.47 4.70
N CYS A 290 7.71 -19.14 3.94
CA CYS A 290 6.45 -19.88 3.98
C CYS A 290 6.57 -21.36 3.58
N ASN A 291 7.66 -21.75 2.91
CA ASN A 291 7.96 -23.12 2.53
C ASN A 291 8.92 -23.80 3.53
N GLY A 292 9.27 -23.15 4.63
CA GLY A 292 10.22 -23.64 5.63
C GLY A 292 11.69 -23.53 5.21
N VAL A 293 12.01 -22.82 4.13
CA VAL A 293 13.38 -22.65 3.65
C VAL A 293 14.06 -21.54 4.47
N PRO A 294 15.25 -21.78 5.04
CA PRO A 294 15.99 -20.74 5.75
C PRO A 294 16.26 -19.53 4.86
N CYS A 295 15.93 -18.35 5.37
CA CYS A 295 16.17 -17.09 4.68
C CYS A 295 16.53 -15.97 5.67
N PHE A 296 17.21 -14.97 5.11
CA PHE A 296 17.54 -13.74 5.81
C PHE A 296 16.53 -12.67 5.41
N TRP A 297 15.68 -12.28 6.35
CA TRP A 297 14.64 -11.28 6.19
C TRP A 297 15.20 -9.88 6.44
N LEU A 298 14.79 -8.94 5.60
CA LEU A 298 15.08 -7.52 5.70
C LEU A 298 13.76 -6.76 5.65
N THR A 299 13.46 -6.01 6.71
CA THR A 299 12.33 -5.09 6.76
C THR A 299 12.83 -3.72 6.29
N CYS A 300 12.29 -3.22 5.20
CA CYS A 300 12.73 -1.99 4.57
C CYS A 300 11.59 -0.96 4.53
N LYS A 301 11.92 0.30 4.74
CA LYS A 301 11.00 1.45 4.68
C LYS A 301 11.16 2.16 3.33
N TYR A 302 10.04 2.54 2.72
CA TYR A 302 9.99 3.31 1.47
C TYR A 302 8.91 4.40 1.56
N VAL A 303 8.99 5.42 0.71
CA VAL A 303 8.02 6.52 0.67
C VAL A 303 6.97 6.22 -0.41
N ASP A 304 5.69 6.38 -0.06
CA ASP A 304 4.56 6.20 -0.98
C ASP A 304 3.54 7.33 -0.83
N TRP A 305 2.63 7.43 -1.79
CA TRP A 305 1.51 8.36 -1.80
C TRP A 305 0.21 7.59 -1.57
N ASP A 306 -0.59 7.99 -0.58
CA ASP A 306 -1.86 7.34 -0.24
C ASP A 306 -3.09 7.97 -0.94
N GLY A 307 -2.91 9.07 -1.67
CA GLY A 307 -4.02 9.84 -2.24
C GLY A 307 -4.20 11.22 -1.62
N ALA A 308 -3.70 11.44 -0.40
CA ALA A 308 -3.79 12.71 0.32
C ALA A 308 -2.44 13.20 0.88
N LYS A 309 -1.54 12.29 1.28
CA LYS A 309 -0.23 12.65 1.83
C LYS A 309 0.85 11.69 1.39
N PHE A 310 2.08 12.19 1.40
CA PHE A 310 3.26 11.34 1.36
C PHE A 310 3.54 10.80 2.75
N GLY A 311 3.77 9.50 2.82
CA GLY A 311 4.13 8.81 4.04
C GLY A 311 5.06 7.66 3.74
N SER A 312 5.31 6.87 4.76
CA SER A 312 6.21 5.74 4.68
C SER A 312 5.49 4.43 4.89
N ASN A 313 5.89 3.43 4.12
CA ASN A 313 5.45 2.04 4.24
C ASN A 313 6.63 1.11 4.41
N LYS A 314 6.34 -0.09 4.95
CA LYS A 314 7.32 -1.16 5.14
C LYS A 314 7.12 -2.27 4.10
N ILE A 315 8.22 -2.87 3.67
CA ILE A 315 8.23 -4.04 2.79
C ILE A 315 9.26 -5.05 3.30
N ASN A 316 8.88 -6.32 3.28
CA ASN A 316 9.77 -7.41 3.68
C ASN A 316 10.41 -8.06 2.46
N LEU A 317 11.74 -8.10 2.46
CA LEU A 317 12.56 -8.75 1.44
C LEU A 317 13.31 -9.92 2.06
N SER A 318 13.60 -10.94 1.25
CA SER A 318 14.33 -12.11 1.71
C SER A 318 15.49 -12.46 0.80
N ILE A 319 16.59 -12.90 1.42
CA ILE A 319 17.73 -13.55 0.77
C ILE A 319 17.69 -15.03 1.19
N SER A 320 17.45 -15.93 0.24
CA SER A 320 17.47 -17.37 0.48
C SER A 320 18.86 -17.86 0.89
N VAL A 321 18.91 -18.89 1.73
CA VAL A 321 20.17 -19.53 2.13
C VAL A 321 21.01 -19.95 0.92
N TYR A 322 22.33 -19.78 1.06
CA TYR A 322 23.31 -20.20 0.07
C TYR A 322 24.60 -20.67 0.73
N THR A 323 25.36 -21.51 0.02
CA THR A 323 26.63 -22.05 0.47
C THR A 323 27.80 -21.27 -0.12
N GLY A 324 28.90 -21.19 0.64
CA GLY A 324 30.11 -20.49 0.21
C GLY A 324 29.97 -18.97 0.16
N THR A 325 30.87 -18.33 -0.58
CA THR A 325 30.88 -16.88 -0.79
C THR A 325 30.11 -16.52 -2.06
N ARG A 326 29.36 -15.41 -2.02
CA ARG A 326 28.71 -14.80 -3.18
C ARG A 326 29.12 -13.34 -3.31
N ALA A 327 29.16 -12.83 -4.54
CA ALA A 327 29.35 -11.40 -4.77
C ALA A 327 28.18 -10.61 -4.16
N ILE A 328 28.47 -9.51 -3.45
CA ILE A 328 27.44 -8.69 -2.80
C ILE A 328 26.41 -8.19 -3.83
N THR A 329 26.84 -7.82 -5.02
CA THR A 329 25.99 -7.35 -6.13
C THR A 329 25.09 -8.44 -6.73
N SER A 330 25.36 -9.72 -6.45
CA SER A 330 24.53 -10.84 -6.91
C SER A 330 23.38 -11.16 -5.94
N LEU A 331 23.37 -10.55 -4.76
CA LEU A 331 22.28 -10.69 -3.80
C LEU A 331 21.02 -9.98 -4.31
N ARG A 332 19.84 -10.49 -3.93
CA ARG A 332 18.55 -9.90 -4.31
C ARG A 332 18.38 -8.46 -3.82
N VAL A 333 18.96 -8.16 -2.66
CA VAL A 333 19.04 -6.85 -2.03
C VAL A 333 20.45 -6.70 -1.43
N TYR A 334 21.02 -5.50 -1.49
CA TYR A 334 22.33 -5.18 -0.92
C TYR A 334 22.49 -3.68 -0.69
N PRO A 335 23.40 -3.21 0.19
CA PRO A 335 23.61 -1.78 0.40
C PRO A 335 24.08 -1.08 -0.89
N ILE A 336 23.51 0.09 -1.19
CA ILE A 336 23.72 0.77 -2.48
C ILE A 336 25.18 1.19 -2.71
N GLU A 337 25.97 1.33 -1.65
CA GLU A 337 27.40 1.65 -1.70
C GLU A 337 28.25 0.60 -2.44
N PHE A 338 27.79 -0.65 -2.46
CA PHE A 338 28.47 -1.72 -3.20
C PHE A 338 28.06 -1.80 -4.67
N HIS A 339 27.10 -0.97 -5.11
CA HIS A 339 26.68 -0.93 -6.51
C HIS A 339 27.75 -0.25 -7.40
N PRO A 340 28.15 -0.85 -8.54
CA PRO A 340 29.16 -0.25 -9.45
C PRO A 340 28.82 1.18 -9.89
N GLU A 341 27.54 1.43 -10.17
CA GLU A 341 26.98 2.73 -10.56
C GLU A 341 26.13 3.39 -9.45
N GLY A 342 26.58 3.30 -8.19
CA GLY A 342 25.80 3.77 -7.03
C GLY A 342 25.31 5.22 -7.12
N GLU A 343 26.19 6.16 -7.51
CA GLU A 343 25.83 7.58 -7.66
C GLU A 343 24.84 7.82 -8.81
N ALA A 344 25.04 7.18 -9.95
CA ALA A 344 24.15 7.30 -11.10
C ALA A 344 22.75 6.75 -10.79
N ILE A 345 22.66 5.62 -10.06
CA ILE A 345 21.38 5.08 -9.59
C ILE A 345 20.71 6.05 -8.62
N ARG A 346 21.44 6.58 -7.63
CA ARG A 346 20.88 7.57 -6.70
C ARG A 346 20.27 8.74 -7.46
N ALA A 347 20.98 9.31 -8.44
CA ALA A 347 20.48 10.40 -9.27
C ALA A 347 19.19 10.02 -10.03
N ARG A 348 19.16 8.86 -10.72
CA ARG A 348 17.96 8.39 -11.44
C ARG A 348 16.76 8.17 -10.53
N LEU A 349 16.99 7.62 -9.33
CA LEU A 349 15.92 7.35 -8.37
C LEU A 349 15.37 8.65 -7.76
N ILE A 350 16.23 9.63 -7.47
CA ILE A 350 15.81 10.96 -7.01
C ILE A 350 14.97 11.67 -8.09
N GLU A 351 15.41 11.63 -9.35
CA GLU A 351 14.65 12.20 -10.47
C GLU A 351 13.27 11.54 -10.61
N ARG A 352 13.22 10.20 -10.50
CA ARG A 352 11.96 9.46 -10.50
C ARG A 352 11.07 9.85 -9.32
N GLY A 353 11.63 9.98 -8.12
CA GLY A 353 10.89 10.41 -6.93
C GLY A 353 10.32 11.82 -7.08
N ALA A 354 11.09 12.75 -7.67
CA ALA A 354 10.59 14.08 -8.03
C ALA A 354 9.45 14.01 -9.05
N LYS A 355 9.55 13.13 -10.05
CA LYS A 355 8.46 12.91 -11.00
C LYS A 355 7.21 12.33 -10.34
N ALA A 356 7.37 11.39 -9.41
CA ALA A 356 6.25 10.85 -8.63
C ALA A 356 5.57 11.93 -7.78
N GLU A 357 6.36 12.81 -7.14
CA GLU A 357 5.86 13.99 -6.41
C GLU A 357 5.05 14.93 -7.31
N THR A 358 5.53 15.24 -8.52
CA THR A 358 4.77 16.08 -9.47
C THR A 358 3.48 15.43 -9.99
N LEU A 359 3.36 14.12 -9.87
CA LEU A 359 2.21 13.32 -10.29
C LEU A 359 1.32 12.93 -9.11
N ALA A 360 1.58 13.45 -7.91
CA ALA A 360 0.70 13.32 -6.76
C ALA A 360 -0.61 14.08 -7.04
N GLY A 361 -1.74 13.41 -6.79
CA GLY A 361 -3.07 13.93 -7.13
C GLY A 361 -3.56 13.57 -8.54
N PRO A 362 -4.77 14.03 -8.92
CA PRO A 362 -5.42 13.66 -10.17
C PRO A 362 -4.68 14.23 -11.39
N ASN A 363 -4.02 13.35 -12.15
CA ASN A 363 -3.21 13.74 -13.30
C ASN A 363 -3.61 12.97 -14.56
N TYR A 364 -4.01 13.70 -15.61
CA TYR A 364 -4.25 13.10 -16.93
C TYR A 364 -2.96 13.00 -17.73
N ARG A 365 -2.54 11.77 -18.08
CA ARG A 365 -1.25 11.51 -18.75
C ARG A 365 -1.35 10.42 -19.82
N ALA A 366 -0.33 10.31 -20.66
CA ALA A 366 -0.16 9.21 -21.58
C ALA A 366 0.69 8.11 -20.93
N TYR A 367 0.42 6.86 -21.26
CA TYR A 367 1.17 5.71 -20.76
C TYR A 367 1.49 4.73 -21.87
N GLN A 368 2.71 4.21 -21.83
CA GLN A 368 3.15 3.13 -22.70
C GLN A 368 4.08 2.20 -21.92
N GLY A 369 3.57 1.03 -21.53
CA GLY A 369 4.34 0.03 -20.82
C GLY A 369 3.48 -1.05 -20.19
N VAL A 370 4.10 -1.85 -19.33
CA VAL A 370 3.40 -2.85 -18.53
C VAL A 370 2.80 -2.17 -17.30
N ALA A 371 1.53 -2.43 -17.02
CA ALA A 371 0.85 -2.07 -15.77
C ALA A 371 0.27 -3.35 -15.15
N TRP A 372 -0.05 -3.35 -13.86
CA TRP A 372 -0.53 -4.56 -13.20
C TRP A 372 -1.53 -4.29 -12.09
N ARG A 373 -2.37 -5.27 -11.78
CA ARG A 373 -3.23 -5.28 -10.59
C ARG A 373 -3.08 -6.60 -9.85
N GLN A 374 -3.47 -6.63 -8.58
CA GLN A 374 -3.47 -7.86 -7.82
C GLN A 374 -4.69 -8.71 -8.22
N GLY A 375 -4.41 -9.94 -8.65
CA GLY A 375 -5.42 -10.94 -8.98
C GLY A 375 -5.95 -11.67 -7.74
N GLN A 376 -6.97 -12.51 -7.94
CA GLN A 376 -7.72 -13.16 -6.85
C GLN A 376 -6.89 -14.04 -5.92
N PHE A 377 -5.78 -14.61 -6.41
CA PHE A 377 -4.90 -15.50 -5.64
C PHE A 377 -3.56 -14.84 -5.27
N GLY A 378 -3.51 -13.50 -5.23
CA GLY A 378 -2.28 -12.75 -4.90
C GLY A 378 -1.26 -12.65 -6.04
N ASN A 379 -1.51 -13.28 -7.18
CA ASN A 379 -0.70 -13.12 -8.39
C ASN A 379 -0.86 -11.71 -8.99
N LYS A 380 0.15 -11.23 -9.71
CA LYS A 380 0.10 -9.95 -10.43
C LYS A 380 -0.40 -10.17 -11.86
N ASP A 381 -1.62 -9.71 -12.14
CA ASP A 381 -2.18 -9.70 -13.48
C ASP A 381 -1.55 -8.54 -14.26
N LYS A 382 -0.75 -8.85 -15.28
CA LYS A 382 0.00 -7.87 -16.07
C LYS A 382 -0.74 -7.52 -17.37
N TYR A 383 -0.80 -6.23 -17.67
CA TYR A 383 -1.46 -5.67 -18.85
C TYR A 383 -0.48 -4.79 -19.61
N ASN A 384 -0.43 -4.95 -20.93
CA ASN A 384 0.28 -4.00 -21.80
C ASN A 384 -0.65 -2.82 -22.09
N VAL A 385 -0.35 -1.67 -21.49
CA VAL A 385 -1.17 -0.47 -21.62
C VAL A 385 -0.47 0.50 -22.56
N LYS A 386 -1.16 0.85 -23.64
CA LYS A 386 -0.80 1.93 -24.56
C LYS A 386 -2.01 2.81 -24.78
N GLY A 387 -1.98 4.01 -24.21
CA GLY A 387 -3.09 4.96 -24.28
C GLY A 387 -3.06 5.99 -23.17
N ARG A 388 -4.19 6.65 -22.97
CA ARG A 388 -4.35 7.68 -21.94
C ARG A 388 -4.80 7.06 -20.62
N ILE A 389 -4.25 7.58 -19.53
CA ILE A 389 -4.50 7.14 -18.16
C ILE A 389 -4.80 8.35 -17.27
N VAL A 390 -5.56 8.12 -16.21
CA VAL A 390 -5.73 9.10 -15.14
C VAL A 390 -5.04 8.56 -13.90
N ILE A 391 -4.01 9.24 -13.42
CA ILE A 391 -3.36 8.91 -12.14
C ILE A 391 -4.23 9.52 -11.05
N ASP A 392 -4.73 8.70 -10.13
CA ASP A 392 -5.63 9.12 -9.05
C ASP A 392 -5.60 8.07 -7.94
N THR A 393 -4.72 8.26 -6.96
CA THR A 393 -4.57 7.29 -5.86
C THR A 393 -5.70 7.40 -4.84
N TYR A 394 -6.28 8.59 -4.67
CA TYR A 394 -7.46 8.77 -3.83
C TYR A 394 -8.66 7.99 -4.42
N GLY A 395 -8.92 8.19 -5.72
CA GLY A 395 -9.94 7.41 -6.43
C GLY A 395 -9.66 5.91 -6.36
N TRP A 396 -8.40 5.49 -6.51
CA TRP A 396 -8.02 4.09 -6.34
C TRP A 396 -8.45 3.52 -4.98
N ASN A 397 -8.17 4.23 -3.88
CA ASN A 397 -8.52 3.78 -2.53
C ASN A 397 -10.03 3.68 -2.33
N ARG A 398 -10.78 4.65 -2.88
CA ARG A 398 -12.25 4.66 -2.81
C ARG A 398 -12.89 3.52 -3.60
N PHE A 399 -12.45 3.29 -4.84
CA PHE A 399 -13.03 2.26 -5.71
C PHE A 399 -12.45 0.85 -5.51
N ASN A 400 -11.30 0.74 -4.81
CA ASN A 400 -10.67 -0.53 -4.46
C ASN A 400 -10.30 -0.59 -2.97
N PRO A 401 -11.27 -0.53 -2.04
CA PRO A 401 -11.00 -0.42 -0.61
C PRO A 401 -10.17 -1.60 -0.05
N ALA A 402 -10.34 -2.80 -0.60
CA ALA A 402 -9.56 -3.98 -0.21
C ALA A 402 -8.08 -3.91 -0.61
N GLN A 403 -7.71 -3.00 -1.52
CA GLN A 403 -6.33 -2.73 -1.96
C GLN A 403 -5.98 -1.26 -1.70
N ALA A 404 -6.68 -0.62 -0.77
CA ALA A 404 -6.40 0.74 -0.37
C ALA A 404 -5.01 0.81 0.27
N ILE A 405 -4.35 1.93 0.05
CA ILE A 405 -3.00 2.18 0.50
C ILE A 405 -3.06 3.24 1.55
N TYR A 406 -2.49 2.91 2.69
CA TYR A 406 -2.30 3.82 3.80
C TYR A 406 -0.81 3.99 4.02
N VAL A 407 -0.42 5.12 4.61
CA VAL A 407 0.97 5.46 4.85
C VAL A 407 1.14 6.09 6.22
N THR A 408 2.21 5.72 6.92
CA THR A 408 2.59 6.35 8.18
C THR A 408 3.19 7.74 7.90
N PRO A 409 2.73 8.83 8.55
CA PRO A 409 3.22 10.18 8.27
C PRO A 409 4.74 10.33 8.40
N LEU A 410 5.37 11.10 7.50
CA LEU A 410 6.83 11.30 7.51
C LEU A 410 7.36 12.08 8.73
N ASN A 411 6.48 12.83 9.40
CA ASN A 411 6.82 13.76 10.48
C ASN A 411 6.48 13.26 11.89
N GLN A 412 6.10 11.99 12.07
CA GLN A 412 5.98 11.43 13.41
C GLN A 412 7.38 11.46 14.06
N LYS A 413 7.57 12.35 15.04
CA LYS A 413 8.61 12.14 16.04
C LYS A 413 8.28 10.81 16.71
N ASP A 414 9.28 9.95 16.87
CA ASP A 414 9.12 8.71 17.65
C ASP A 414 8.32 9.03 18.92
N PRO A 415 7.31 8.22 19.27
CA PRO A 415 6.47 8.50 20.43
C PRO A 415 7.36 8.78 21.63
N THR A 416 7.21 9.97 22.21
CA THR A 416 7.88 10.30 23.46
C THR A 416 7.48 9.25 24.48
N PRO A 417 8.44 8.61 25.17
CA PRO A 417 8.10 7.62 26.18
C PRO A 417 7.15 8.25 27.19
N PRO A 418 6.16 7.49 27.71
CA PRO A 418 5.20 8.03 28.67
C PRO A 418 5.95 8.67 29.84
N PRO A 419 5.45 9.80 30.37
CA PRO A 419 6.06 10.45 31.50
C PRO A 419 6.20 9.45 32.67
N PRO A 420 7.28 9.55 33.47
CA PRO A 420 7.48 8.65 34.60
C PRO A 420 6.28 8.70 35.54
N PRO A 421 5.85 7.55 36.10
CA PRO A 421 4.66 7.50 36.95
C PRO A 421 4.86 8.40 38.16
N GLY A 422 4.00 9.43 38.30
CA GLY A 422 4.03 10.36 39.44
C GLY A 422 3.77 11.84 39.14
N GLN A 423 3.50 12.23 37.89
CA GLN A 423 2.94 13.55 37.56
C GLN A 423 1.59 13.39 36.87
N TYR A 424 0.58 13.04 37.67
CA TYR A 424 -0.81 13.30 37.30
C TYR A 424 -1.18 14.62 37.96
N ASP A 425 -1.43 15.64 37.14
CA ASP A 425 -2.17 16.82 37.57
C ASP A 425 -3.64 16.38 37.59
N GLU A 426 -4.26 16.37 38.77
CA GLU A 426 -5.65 15.95 38.95
C GLU A 426 -6.57 17.04 38.38
N GLY A 427 -6.93 16.93 37.09
CA GLY A 427 -7.78 17.96 36.48
C GLY A 427 -8.46 17.66 35.14
N GLU A 428 -8.11 16.61 34.41
CA GLU A 428 -8.76 16.31 33.12
C GLU A 428 -9.15 14.83 33.03
N GLU A 429 -10.44 14.58 32.80
CA GLU A 429 -11.01 13.27 32.51
C GLU A 429 -10.52 12.82 31.13
N GLU A 430 -9.39 12.11 31.06
CA GLU A 430 -8.97 11.41 29.84
C GLU A 430 -9.54 9.98 29.84
N GLU A 431 -10.27 9.68 28.77
CA GLU A 431 -10.76 8.35 28.42
C GLU A 431 -9.62 7.32 28.53
N CYS A 432 -9.91 6.17 29.13
CA CYS A 432 -9.01 5.02 29.16
C CYS A 432 -8.62 4.63 27.73
N GLN A 433 -7.46 5.08 27.25
CA GLN A 433 -6.83 4.50 26.07
C GLN A 433 -6.36 3.10 26.47
N GLU A 434 -7.16 2.10 26.07
CA GLU A 434 -6.72 0.72 26.00
C GLU A 434 -5.41 0.70 25.19
N PHE A 435 -4.41 -0.05 25.68
CA PHE A 435 -3.17 -0.30 24.94
C PHE A 435 -3.53 -1.09 23.67
N GLU A 436 -3.85 -0.37 22.61
CA GLU A 436 -4.01 -0.93 21.28
C GLU A 436 -2.61 -1.32 20.77
N ASP A 437 -2.46 -2.59 20.38
CA ASP A 437 -1.36 -3.02 19.53
C ASP A 437 -1.30 -2.05 18.34
N GLU A 438 -0.26 -1.22 18.22
CA GLU A 438 -0.11 -0.26 17.11
C GLU A 438 -0.16 -1.03 15.79
N ASP A 439 -1.33 -1.06 15.15
CA ASP A 439 -1.48 -1.48 13.77
C ASP A 439 -0.81 -0.41 12.89
N ASP A 440 0.50 -0.56 12.68
CA ASP A 440 1.36 0.23 11.78
C ASP A 440 0.94 0.08 10.29
N SER A 441 -0.30 -0.35 10.03
CA SER A 441 -0.92 -0.36 8.70
C SER A 441 -1.17 1.06 8.20
N GLY A 442 -1.24 2.05 9.09
CA GLY A 442 -1.54 3.45 8.76
C GLY A 442 -3.03 3.70 8.45
N MET A 443 -3.89 2.70 8.65
CA MET A 443 -5.34 2.85 8.49
C MET A 443 -5.89 3.83 9.55
N PRO A 444 -6.72 4.81 9.16
CA PRO A 444 -7.36 5.72 10.11
C PRO A 444 -8.21 4.95 11.13
N ILE A 445 -8.02 5.23 12.43
CA ILE A 445 -8.71 4.57 13.55
C ILE A 445 -10.22 4.84 13.48
N ASP A 446 -10.61 6.04 13.04
CA ASP A 446 -12.01 6.44 12.82
C ASP A 446 -12.60 5.89 11.51
N GLY A 447 -11.78 5.21 10.69
CA GLY A 447 -12.15 4.70 9.38
C GLY A 447 -12.43 5.79 8.33
N ALA A 448 -12.16 7.07 8.62
CA ALA A 448 -12.39 8.16 7.70
C ALA A 448 -11.26 8.25 6.66
N PHE A 449 -11.60 8.30 5.37
CA PHE A 449 -10.62 8.63 4.34
C PHE A 449 -10.17 10.08 4.52
N ALA A 450 -8.87 10.35 4.36
CA ALA A 450 -8.33 11.70 4.42
C ALA A 450 -9.05 12.64 3.43
N ASP A 451 -9.37 13.86 3.84
CA ASP A 451 -10.13 14.80 3.03
C ASP A 451 -9.32 15.35 1.85
N GLU A 452 -10.01 15.67 0.76
CA GLU A 452 -9.38 16.09 -0.50
C GLU A 452 -8.61 17.42 -0.37
N ASP A 453 -9.02 18.29 0.56
CA ASP A 453 -8.36 19.57 0.88
C ASP A 453 -6.98 19.38 1.55
N ASP A 454 -6.71 18.21 2.12
CA ASP A 454 -5.40 17.88 2.70
C ASP A 454 -4.37 17.52 1.63
N ALA A 455 -4.81 17.01 0.46
CA ALA A 455 -3.96 16.68 -0.67
C ALA A 455 -3.22 17.90 -1.25
N ALA A 456 -3.78 19.09 -1.11
CA ALA A 456 -3.20 20.34 -1.63
C ALA A 456 -2.08 20.93 -0.74
N LYS A 457 -1.85 20.39 0.47
CA LYS A 457 -1.00 20.99 1.51
C LYS A 457 0.20 20.13 1.92
N HIS A 458 0.65 19.20 1.07
CA HIS A 458 1.78 18.36 1.43
C HIS A 458 3.13 19.12 1.32
N PRO A 459 4.02 19.03 2.33
CA PRO A 459 5.36 19.61 2.23
C PRO A 459 6.16 18.90 1.12
N PRO A 460 7.09 19.60 0.46
CA PRO A 460 7.93 18.97 -0.56
C PRO A 460 8.84 17.90 0.06
N LEU A 461 9.01 16.80 -0.67
CA LEU A 461 9.88 15.70 -0.27
C LEU A 461 11.35 16.15 -0.26
N THR A 462 12.07 15.73 0.77
CA THR A 462 13.53 15.86 0.85
C THR A 462 14.21 14.95 -0.18
N THR A 463 15.48 15.21 -0.49
CA THR A 463 16.27 14.40 -1.43
C THR A 463 16.33 12.92 -1.03
N GLU A 464 16.49 12.64 0.28
CA GLU A 464 16.50 11.27 0.80
C GLU A 464 15.14 10.58 0.67
N GLN A 465 14.04 11.31 0.88
CA GLN A 465 12.69 10.78 0.68
C GLN A 465 12.39 10.51 -0.80
N LYS A 466 12.88 11.37 -1.71
CA LYS A 466 12.78 11.16 -3.17
C LYS A 466 13.55 9.91 -3.61
N LEU A 467 14.72 9.68 -3.03
CA LEU A 467 15.55 8.49 -3.32
C LEU A 467 14.81 7.19 -3.02
N ILE A 468 14.08 7.13 -1.90
CA ILE A 468 13.34 5.92 -1.47
C ILE A 468 11.86 5.91 -1.89
N CYS A 469 11.47 6.78 -2.83
CA CYS A 469 10.09 6.88 -3.30
C CYS A 469 9.71 5.68 -4.19
N SER A 470 8.50 5.19 -3.99
CA SER A 470 7.89 4.09 -4.72
C SER A 470 7.96 4.30 -6.24
N PRO A 471 8.31 3.27 -7.03
CA PRO A 471 8.28 3.38 -8.50
C PRO A 471 6.87 3.30 -9.08
N LEU A 472 5.84 3.13 -8.25
CA LEU A 472 4.47 2.83 -8.65
C LEU A 472 3.55 4.03 -8.43
N LEU A 473 2.63 4.24 -9.38
CA LEU A 473 1.52 5.17 -9.29
C LEU A 473 0.21 4.41 -9.51
N ARG A 474 -0.85 4.77 -8.79
CA ARG A 474 -2.16 4.13 -8.92
C ARG A 474 -3.06 5.03 -9.75
N GLY A 475 -3.77 4.41 -10.68
CA GLY A 475 -4.64 5.16 -11.57
C GLY A 475 -5.54 4.25 -12.40
N TYR A 476 -6.25 4.89 -13.32
CA TYR A 476 -7.22 4.26 -14.19
C TYR A 476 -6.77 4.27 -15.65
N SER A 477 -6.85 3.11 -16.31
CA SER A 477 -6.67 3.00 -17.75
C SER A 477 -8.00 3.22 -18.45
N LEU A 478 -8.18 4.35 -19.13
CA LEU A 478 -9.43 4.69 -19.84
C LEU A 478 -9.75 3.69 -20.96
N LYS A 479 -8.72 3.16 -21.63
CA LYS A 479 -8.88 2.19 -22.72
C LYS A 479 -9.30 0.82 -22.21
N ASN A 480 -8.64 0.34 -21.15
CA ASN A 480 -8.89 -1.00 -20.60
C ASN A 480 -10.05 -1.00 -19.59
N LYS A 481 -10.47 0.16 -19.11
CA LYS A 481 -11.50 0.36 -18.08
C LYS A 481 -11.17 -0.35 -16.77
N LEU A 482 -9.91 -0.24 -16.36
CA LEU A 482 -9.36 -0.91 -15.17
C LEU A 482 -8.47 0.03 -14.36
N TRP A 483 -8.61 -0.06 -13.04
CA TRP A 483 -7.63 0.44 -12.09
C TRP A 483 -6.36 -0.44 -12.17
N LEU A 484 -5.20 0.18 -12.40
CA LEU A 484 -3.90 -0.51 -12.44
C LEU A 484 -2.80 0.26 -11.67
N ASN A 485 -1.76 -0.46 -11.26
CA ASN A 485 -0.47 0.09 -10.83
C ASN A 485 0.41 0.35 -12.07
N PHE A 486 0.84 1.59 -12.24
CA PHE A 486 1.66 2.09 -13.34
C PHE A 486 3.09 2.40 -12.87
N PHE A 487 4.08 2.18 -13.72
CA PHE A 487 5.45 2.58 -13.41
C PHE A 487 5.67 4.05 -13.78
N VAL A 488 6.22 4.85 -12.86
CA VAL A 488 6.50 6.29 -13.04
C VAL A 488 7.32 6.58 -14.32
N ASN A 489 8.26 5.70 -14.64
CA ASN A 489 9.14 5.83 -15.80
C ASN A 489 8.40 5.73 -17.15
N CYS A 490 7.26 5.03 -17.19
CA CYS A 490 6.48 4.80 -18.41
C CYS A 490 5.40 5.86 -18.65
N VAL A 491 5.21 6.79 -17.70
CA VAL A 491 4.28 7.93 -17.81
C VAL A 491 4.90 9.01 -18.69
N LYS A 492 4.12 9.56 -19.63
CA LYS A 492 4.50 10.63 -20.55
C LYS A 492 3.43 11.72 -20.58
N ASP A 493 3.81 12.90 -21.04
CA ASP A 493 2.83 13.95 -21.33
C ASP A 493 1.99 13.60 -22.56
N ILE A 494 0.78 14.16 -22.62
CA ILE A 494 -0.15 13.90 -23.71
C ILE A 494 0.17 14.83 -24.87
N GLU A 495 0.33 14.25 -26.06
CA GLU A 495 0.35 14.98 -27.32
C GLU A 495 -1.09 15.25 -27.77
N TRP A 496 -1.57 16.46 -27.56
CA TRP A 496 -2.94 16.88 -27.87
C TRP A 496 -3.12 17.22 -29.36
N GLN A 497 -4.26 16.83 -29.93
CA GLN A 497 -4.62 17.19 -31.30
C GLN A 497 -5.47 18.46 -31.33
N THR A 498 -4.81 19.62 -31.36
CA THR A 498 -5.48 20.93 -31.34
C THR A 498 -6.26 21.25 -32.62
N ASP A 499 -6.03 20.52 -33.71
CA ASP A 499 -6.72 20.71 -34.98
C ASP A 499 -7.92 19.77 -35.17
N ALA A 500 -8.18 18.88 -34.21
CA ALA A 500 -9.27 17.91 -34.29
C ALA A 500 -10.65 18.60 -34.39
N PHE A 501 -10.89 19.61 -33.55
CA PHE A 501 -12.15 20.33 -33.51
C PHE A 501 -12.38 21.20 -34.75
N ASP A 502 -11.32 21.78 -35.32
CA ASP A 502 -11.39 22.54 -36.57
C ASP A 502 -11.75 21.67 -37.77
N ARG A 503 -11.18 20.46 -37.84
CA ARG A 503 -11.43 19.47 -38.90
C ARG A 503 -12.85 18.90 -38.89
N LEU A 504 -13.57 19.01 -37.78
CA LEU A 504 -14.95 18.56 -37.66
C LEU A 504 -15.87 19.40 -38.56
N VAL A 505 -16.65 18.74 -39.41
CA VAL A 505 -17.57 19.43 -40.33
C VAL A 505 -18.91 19.65 -39.62
N LEU A 506 -19.01 20.76 -38.88
CA LEU A 506 -20.23 21.22 -38.22
C LEU A 506 -20.47 22.71 -38.49
N PRO A 507 -21.74 23.17 -38.52
CA PRO A 507 -22.07 24.59 -38.58
C PRO A 507 -21.38 25.38 -37.45
N LYS A 508 -20.84 26.56 -37.77
CA LYS A 508 -20.09 27.39 -36.80
C LYS A 508 -20.87 27.67 -35.52
N ASN A 509 -22.16 28.02 -35.66
CA ASN A 509 -23.02 28.32 -34.52
C ASN A 509 -23.15 27.12 -33.56
N GLN A 510 -23.24 25.89 -34.08
CA GLN A 510 -23.30 24.70 -33.25
C GLN A 510 -21.96 24.42 -32.55
N LYS A 511 -20.83 24.66 -33.24
CA LYS A 511 -19.50 24.54 -32.62
C LYS A 511 -19.31 25.52 -31.46
N GLU A 512 -19.67 26.78 -31.67
CA GLU A 512 -19.59 27.83 -30.64
C GLU A 512 -20.50 27.54 -29.45
N LEU A 513 -21.70 27.01 -29.69
CA LEU A 513 -22.58 26.57 -28.62
C LEU A 513 -21.93 25.46 -27.80
N ILE A 514 -21.48 24.36 -28.41
CA ILE A 514 -20.88 23.25 -27.66
C ILE A 514 -19.68 23.71 -26.84
N LEU A 515 -18.77 24.50 -27.44
CA LEU A 515 -17.56 24.96 -26.76
C LEU A 515 -17.88 25.98 -25.66
N GLY A 516 -18.66 27.02 -25.96
CA GLY A 516 -19.00 28.07 -24.99
C GLY A 516 -19.73 27.50 -23.77
N PHE A 517 -20.60 26.51 -23.98
CA PHE A 517 -21.32 25.86 -22.89
C PHE A 517 -20.44 24.89 -22.07
N THR A 518 -19.59 24.10 -22.71
CA THR A 518 -18.68 23.20 -21.99
C THR A 518 -17.58 23.94 -21.24
N GLU A 519 -17.05 25.04 -21.78
CA GLU A 519 -16.08 25.90 -21.08
C GLU A 519 -16.69 26.67 -19.91
N SER A 520 -17.92 27.16 -20.04
CA SER A 520 -18.60 27.91 -18.98
C SER A 520 -18.97 27.01 -17.80
N GLN A 521 -19.46 25.79 -18.05
CA GLN A 521 -19.71 24.81 -16.98
C GLN A 521 -18.47 24.52 -16.15
N ARG A 522 -17.29 24.43 -16.78
CA ARG A 522 -16.03 24.25 -16.05
C ARG A 522 -15.68 25.44 -15.15
N LYS A 523 -15.97 26.67 -15.61
CA LYS A 523 -15.61 27.90 -14.88
C LYS A 523 -16.59 28.24 -13.75
N PHE A 524 -17.85 27.82 -13.86
CA PHE A 524 -18.93 28.23 -12.96
C PHE A 524 -19.55 27.08 -12.16
N ARG A 525 -18.81 25.97 -11.97
CA ARG A 525 -19.25 24.79 -11.21
C ARG A 525 -19.81 25.11 -9.81
N ASP A 526 -19.28 26.16 -9.17
CA ASP A 526 -19.68 26.58 -7.81
C ASP A 526 -20.74 27.70 -7.79
N THR A 527 -21.15 28.23 -8.95
CA THR A 527 -21.95 29.48 -9.02
C THR A 527 -23.41 29.25 -9.42
N PHE A 528 -23.71 28.14 -10.12
CA PHE A 528 -25.07 27.77 -10.51
C PHE A 528 -25.54 26.57 -9.70
N ASP A 529 -26.20 26.83 -8.57
CA ASP A 529 -26.98 25.82 -7.85
C ASP A 529 -28.48 26.07 -8.10
N ASP A 530 -29.21 25.01 -8.42
CA ASP A 530 -30.68 25.03 -8.40
C ASP A 530 -31.15 25.13 -6.94
N VAL A 531 -32.45 25.24 -6.70
CA VAL A 531 -33.07 25.32 -5.36
C VAL A 531 -32.70 24.13 -4.45
N ILE A 532 -32.16 23.04 -5.02
CA ILE A 532 -31.66 21.84 -4.34
C ILE A 532 -30.20 21.62 -4.73
N GLU A 533 -29.31 21.54 -3.73
CA GLU A 533 -27.88 21.29 -3.89
C GLU A 533 -27.62 20.06 -4.78
N GLY A 534 -26.90 20.27 -5.89
CA GLY A 534 -26.44 19.21 -6.80
C GLY A 534 -27.44 18.78 -7.89
N LYS A 535 -28.58 19.46 -8.01
CA LYS A 535 -29.54 19.22 -9.09
C LYS A 535 -29.30 20.16 -10.28
N GLY A 536 -29.28 19.61 -11.50
CA GLY A 536 -29.25 20.42 -12.73
C GLY A 536 -27.89 21.05 -13.11
N LYS A 537 -26.79 20.66 -12.45
CA LYS A 537 -25.43 21.16 -12.76
C LYS A 537 -24.79 20.49 -13.99
N GLY A 538 -25.28 19.33 -14.42
CA GLY A 538 -24.72 18.59 -15.55
C GLY A 538 -25.14 19.11 -16.93
N MET A 539 -24.25 18.95 -17.90
CA MET A 539 -24.52 19.21 -19.31
C MET A 539 -24.71 17.90 -20.07
N ILE A 540 -25.91 17.73 -20.63
CA ILE A 540 -26.26 16.55 -21.43
C ILE A 540 -26.50 16.96 -22.88
N ILE A 541 -25.67 16.43 -23.78
CA ILE A 541 -25.73 16.67 -25.22
C ILE A 541 -26.10 15.37 -25.93
N LEU A 542 -27.20 15.38 -26.68
CA LEU A 542 -27.63 14.28 -27.52
C LEU A 542 -27.17 14.50 -28.97
N LEU A 543 -26.48 13.53 -29.54
CA LEU A 543 -26.04 13.49 -30.94
C LEU A 543 -26.87 12.45 -31.70
N CYS A 544 -27.72 12.92 -32.59
CA CYS A 544 -28.66 12.12 -33.38
C CYS A 544 -28.21 12.05 -34.85
N GLY A 545 -28.40 10.93 -35.52
CA GLY A 545 -28.22 10.84 -36.98
C GLY A 545 -27.79 9.46 -37.47
N PRO A 546 -27.60 9.25 -38.78
CA PRO A 546 -27.20 7.97 -39.33
C PRO A 546 -25.76 7.57 -38.94
N PRO A 547 -25.37 6.30 -39.06
CA PRO A 547 -24.02 5.86 -38.74
C PRO A 547 -22.98 6.49 -39.68
N GLY A 548 -21.81 6.82 -39.14
CA GLY A 548 -20.66 7.28 -39.95
C GLY A 548 -20.63 8.77 -40.31
N VAL A 549 -21.47 9.61 -39.71
CA VAL A 549 -21.50 11.08 -39.91
C VAL A 549 -20.63 11.88 -38.94
N GLY A 550 -19.94 11.22 -38.00
CA GLY A 550 -19.00 11.88 -37.09
C GLY A 550 -19.50 12.19 -35.68
N LYS A 551 -20.61 11.58 -35.23
CA LYS A 551 -21.16 11.78 -33.87
C LYS A 551 -20.11 11.53 -32.76
N THR A 552 -19.51 10.34 -32.74
CA THR A 552 -18.44 9.97 -31.80
C THR A 552 -17.21 10.88 -31.94
N LEU A 553 -16.91 11.32 -33.16
CA LEU A 553 -15.77 12.22 -33.42
C LEU A 553 -16.00 13.61 -32.80
N THR A 554 -17.24 14.06 -32.70
CA THR A 554 -17.57 15.36 -32.07
C THR A 554 -17.18 15.36 -30.59
N SER A 555 -17.56 14.33 -29.82
CA SER A 555 -17.20 14.25 -28.40
C SER A 555 -15.70 14.05 -28.20
N GLU A 556 -15.06 13.23 -29.04
CA GLU A 556 -13.59 13.09 -29.05
C GLU A 556 -12.89 14.44 -29.27
N SER A 557 -13.34 15.21 -30.26
CA SER A 557 -12.74 16.51 -30.59
C SER A 557 -12.95 17.55 -29.48
N VAL A 558 -14.11 17.54 -28.82
CA VAL A 558 -14.42 18.43 -27.69
C VAL A 558 -13.52 18.10 -26.49
N ALA A 559 -13.28 16.82 -26.20
CA ALA A 559 -12.38 16.40 -25.12
C ALA A 559 -10.91 16.77 -25.41
N GLU A 560 -10.46 16.68 -26.68
CA GLU A 560 -9.13 17.16 -27.08
C GLU A 560 -8.96 18.66 -26.86
N GLU A 561 -9.93 19.45 -27.31
CA GLU A 561 -9.89 20.92 -27.23
C GLU A 561 -9.86 21.39 -25.78
N MET A 562 -10.70 20.80 -24.92
CA MET A 562 -10.76 21.11 -23.49
C MET A 562 -9.59 20.55 -22.68
N LYS A 563 -8.78 19.67 -23.27
CA LYS A 563 -7.68 18.95 -22.63
C LYS A 563 -8.10 18.14 -21.39
N VAL A 564 -9.23 17.44 -21.50
CA VAL A 564 -9.78 16.61 -20.41
C VAL A 564 -9.88 15.13 -20.81
N PRO A 565 -10.01 14.22 -19.83
CA PRO A 565 -10.24 12.81 -20.14
C PRO A 565 -11.55 12.59 -20.90
N LEU A 566 -11.52 11.69 -21.88
CA LEU A 566 -12.72 11.13 -22.51
C LEU A 566 -12.96 9.72 -21.96
N TYR A 567 -14.08 9.53 -21.27
CA TYR A 567 -14.53 8.21 -20.84
C TYR A 567 -15.56 7.70 -21.84
N MET A 568 -15.19 6.70 -22.64
CA MET A 568 -16.10 6.09 -23.62
C MET A 568 -16.74 4.81 -23.08
N MET A 569 -18.05 4.73 -23.16
CA MET A 569 -18.87 3.61 -22.71
C MET A 569 -19.89 3.23 -23.79
N SER A 570 -20.14 1.95 -23.97
CA SER A 570 -21.25 1.42 -24.76
C SER A 570 -22.22 0.65 -23.88
N ALA A 571 -23.40 0.34 -24.41
CA ALA A 571 -24.39 -0.50 -23.72
C ALA A 571 -23.84 -1.87 -23.27
N GLY A 572 -22.84 -2.41 -23.99
CA GLY A 572 -22.22 -3.69 -23.64
C GLY A 572 -21.36 -3.66 -22.38
N ASP A 573 -20.78 -2.51 -22.01
CA ASP A 573 -19.87 -2.41 -20.86
C ASP A 573 -20.59 -2.49 -19.51
N LEU A 574 -21.82 -1.97 -19.49
CA LEU A 574 -22.66 -1.92 -18.29
C LEU A 574 -23.20 -3.31 -17.92
N GLY A 575 -23.47 -4.14 -18.94
CA GLY A 575 -24.11 -5.45 -18.80
C GLY A 575 -25.64 -5.35 -18.76
N PHE A 576 -26.31 -6.49 -18.51
CA PHE A 576 -27.77 -6.59 -18.60
C PHE A 576 -28.48 -6.68 -17.24
N ASP A 577 -27.74 -6.89 -16.16
CA ASP A 577 -28.30 -6.98 -14.81
C ASP A 577 -28.53 -5.57 -14.23
N PRO A 578 -29.80 -5.13 -14.01
CA PRO A 578 -30.09 -3.77 -13.60
C PRO A 578 -29.38 -3.33 -12.31
N ARG A 579 -29.18 -4.23 -11.34
CA ARG A 579 -28.52 -3.89 -10.07
C ARG A 579 -27.03 -3.61 -10.26
N LYS A 580 -26.36 -4.42 -11.08
CA LYS A 580 -24.94 -4.24 -11.39
C LYS A 580 -24.72 -3.04 -12.31
N VAL A 581 -25.65 -2.80 -13.23
CA VAL A 581 -25.62 -1.63 -14.13
C VAL A 581 -25.72 -0.34 -13.32
N GLU A 582 -26.65 -0.26 -12.36
CA GLU A 582 -26.81 0.94 -11.53
C GLU A 582 -25.52 1.27 -10.77
N GLY A 583 -24.95 0.31 -10.03
CA GLY A 583 -23.72 0.54 -9.26
C GLY A 583 -22.54 0.93 -10.15
N LYS A 584 -22.31 0.20 -11.25
CA LYS A 584 -21.24 0.54 -12.20
C LYS A 584 -21.44 1.93 -12.81
N LEU A 585 -22.67 2.30 -13.16
CA LEU A 585 -22.95 3.60 -13.76
C LEU A 585 -22.70 4.73 -12.75
N GLN A 586 -23.10 4.55 -11.48
CA GLN A 586 -22.79 5.48 -10.40
C GLN A 586 -21.28 5.65 -10.23
N ASP A 587 -20.52 4.55 -10.14
CA ASP A 587 -19.05 4.60 -10.03
C ASP A 587 -18.42 5.36 -11.20
N ILE A 588 -18.88 5.11 -12.43
CA ILE A 588 -18.37 5.76 -13.64
C ILE A 588 -18.67 7.26 -13.63
N LEU A 589 -19.87 7.66 -13.24
CA LEU A 589 -20.26 9.06 -13.21
C LEU A 589 -19.51 9.83 -12.13
N GLU A 590 -19.31 9.21 -10.97
CA GLU A 590 -18.49 9.75 -9.89
C GLU A 590 -17.03 9.93 -10.35
N MET A 591 -16.43 8.90 -10.98
CA MET A 591 -15.10 9.02 -11.58
C MET A 591 -15.03 10.14 -12.62
N CYS A 592 -16.04 10.25 -13.49
CA CYS A 592 -16.07 11.30 -14.52
C CYS A 592 -16.21 12.70 -13.91
N SER A 593 -17.03 12.87 -12.87
CA SER A 593 -17.17 14.13 -12.15
C SER A 593 -15.86 14.53 -11.47
N ARG A 594 -15.20 13.58 -10.79
CA ARG A 594 -13.90 13.77 -10.13
C ARG A 594 -12.82 14.24 -11.09
N TRP A 595 -12.72 13.61 -12.26
CA TRP A 595 -11.69 13.94 -13.25
C TRP A 595 -12.06 15.10 -14.17
N ASN A 596 -13.25 15.69 -13.99
CA ASN A 596 -13.86 16.61 -14.93
C ASN A 596 -13.80 16.08 -16.38
N ALA A 597 -14.08 14.78 -16.51
CA ALA A 597 -14.00 14.05 -17.76
C ALA A 597 -15.29 14.23 -18.58
N VAL A 598 -15.14 14.20 -19.90
CA VAL A 598 -16.27 14.06 -20.82
C VAL A 598 -16.69 12.60 -20.84
N LEU A 599 -17.93 12.31 -20.46
CA LEU A 599 -18.52 10.99 -20.59
C LEU A 599 -19.19 10.85 -21.96
N LEU A 600 -18.80 9.83 -22.73
CA LEU A 600 -19.45 9.46 -23.98
C LEU A 600 -20.15 8.13 -23.83
N LEU A 601 -21.46 8.14 -24.00
CA LEU A 601 -22.29 6.95 -24.16
C LEU A 601 -22.59 6.73 -25.63
N ASP A 602 -21.85 5.81 -26.24
CA ASP A 602 -21.99 5.45 -27.64
C ASP A 602 -23.08 4.39 -27.83
N GLU A 603 -23.91 4.55 -28.86
CA GLU A 603 -25.03 3.66 -29.17
C GLU A 603 -26.01 3.49 -28.00
N ALA A 604 -26.41 4.61 -27.40
CA ALA A 604 -27.32 4.66 -26.25
C ALA A 604 -28.79 4.29 -26.59
N ASP A 605 -29.05 3.76 -27.79
CA ASP A 605 -30.39 3.42 -28.30
C ASP A 605 -31.19 2.56 -27.29
N VAL A 606 -30.53 1.57 -26.65
CA VAL A 606 -31.17 0.66 -25.68
C VAL A 606 -31.65 1.39 -24.42
N PHE A 607 -30.98 2.46 -24.02
CA PHE A 607 -31.32 3.22 -22.82
C PHE A 607 -32.30 4.37 -23.08
N LEU A 608 -32.39 4.81 -24.34
CA LEU A 608 -33.23 5.93 -24.77
C LEU A 608 -34.56 5.49 -25.39
N GLU A 609 -34.76 4.18 -25.60
CA GLU A 609 -35.97 3.64 -26.21
C GLU A 609 -37.21 3.82 -25.33
N GLN A 610 -38.35 4.08 -25.96
CA GLN A 610 -39.64 4.18 -25.29
C GLN A 610 -39.95 2.91 -24.49
N ARG A 611 -40.48 3.11 -23.27
CA ARG A 611 -40.88 2.01 -22.40
C ARG A 611 -42.01 1.22 -23.03
N SER A 612 -41.90 -0.12 -23.04
CA SER A 612 -42.91 -1.01 -23.60
C SER A 612 -43.58 -1.83 -22.48
N LEU A 613 -44.84 -2.25 -22.65
CA LEU A 613 -45.53 -3.04 -21.63
C LEU A 613 -44.93 -4.46 -21.45
N HIS A 614 -44.16 -4.93 -22.43
CA HIS A 614 -43.69 -6.32 -22.50
C HIS A 614 -42.21 -6.50 -22.12
N GLU A 615 -41.44 -5.41 -21.96
CA GLU A 615 -40.01 -5.48 -21.62
C GLU A 615 -39.71 -4.82 -20.26
N LEU A 616 -40.05 -5.53 -19.19
CA LEU A 616 -39.84 -5.06 -17.81
C LEU A 616 -38.37 -4.77 -17.49
N GLU A 617 -37.44 -5.60 -17.97
CA GLU A 617 -36.00 -5.43 -17.69
C GLU A 617 -35.42 -4.18 -18.35
N ARG A 618 -35.75 -3.94 -19.63
CA ARG A 618 -35.36 -2.72 -20.34
C ARG A 618 -35.96 -1.48 -19.69
N ASN A 619 -37.23 -1.52 -19.31
CA ASN A 619 -37.89 -0.40 -18.63
C ASN A 619 -37.23 -0.05 -17.30
N LYS A 620 -36.73 -1.05 -16.56
CA LYS A 620 -35.94 -0.82 -15.34
C LYS A 620 -34.65 -0.06 -15.67
N LEU A 621 -33.92 -0.47 -16.72
CA LEU A 621 -32.70 0.22 -17.17
C LEU A 621 -32.99 1.67 -17.58
N VAL A 622 -34.02 1.91 -18.38
CA VAL A 622 -34.45 3.27 -18.78
C VAL A 622 -34.77 4.13 -17.55
N SER A 623 -35.45 3.55 -16.55
CA SER A 623 -35.81 4.26 -15.32
C SER A 623 -34.60 4.58 -14.43
N ILE A 624 -33.65 3.65 -14.31
CA ILE A 624 -32.38 3.88 -13.60
C ILE A 624 -31.61 5.00 -14.31
N PHE A 625 -31.52 4.93 -15.64
CA PHE A 625 -30.79 5.91 -16.44
C PHE A 625 -31.38 7.32 -16.25
N LEU A 626 -32.70 7.50 -16.34
CA LEU A 626 -33.36 8.80 -16.11
C LEU A 626 -33.08 9.39 -14.72
N ARG A 627 -33.11 8.57 -13.67
CA ARG A 627 -32.79 9.02 -12.30
C ARG A 627 -31.33 9.47 -12.23
N VAL A 628 -30.42 8.68 -12.79
CA VAL A 628 -28.98 8.95 -12.72
C VAL A 628 -28.59 10.21 -13.51
N LEU A 629 -29.23 10.46 -14.66
CA LEU A 629 -29.03 11.70 -15.43
C LEU A 629 -29.47 12.97 -14.70
N GLU A 630 -30.39 12.87 -13.75
CA GLU A 630 -30.92 14.03 -13.01
C GLU A 630 -29.92 14.60 -12.00
N TYR A 631 -29.03 13.75 -11.48
CA TYR A 631 -28.03 14.09 -10.46
C TYR A 631 -26.59 14.11 -11.00
N TYR A 632 -26.41 13.96 -12.32
CA TYR A 632 -25.06 13.99 -12.89
C TYR A 632 -24.56 15.43 -12.98
N GLU A 633 -23.38 15.69 -12.42
CA GLU A 633 -22.75 17.02 -12.33
C GLU A 633 -21.55 17.16 -13.30
N GLY A 634 -21.66 16.64 -14.52
CA GLY A 634 -20.57 16.69 -15.51
C GLY A 634 -21.04 16.85 -16.95
N THR A 635 -20.11 16.72 -17.90
CA THR A 635 -20.41 16.80 -19.34
C THR A 635 -20.60 15.41 -19.92
N MET A 636 -21.81 15.12 -20.41
CA MET A 636 -22.14 13.84 -21.04
C MET A 636 -22.62 14.02 -22.48
N PHE A 637 -22.05 13.22 -23.38
CA PHE A 637 -22.50 13.04 -24.75
C PHE A 637 -23.21 11.69 -24.89
N LEU A 638 -24.39 11.71 -25.49
CA LEU A 638 -25.16 10.53 -25.86
C LEU A 638 -25.17 10.44 -27.38
N THR A 639 -24.87 9.28 -27.96
CA THR A 639 -25.07 9.05 -29.40
C THR A 639 -26.24 8.09 -29.63
N THR A 640 -27.10 8.42 -30.60
CA THR A 640 -28.19 7.55 -31.03
C THR A 640 -28.32 7.53 -32.55
N ASN A 641 -28.70 6.38 -33.08
CA ASN A 641 -29.06 6.22 -34.49
C ASN A 641 -30.60 6.23 -34.70
N ARG A 642 -31.40 6.16 -33.63
CA ARG A 642 -32.86 5.91 -33.69
C ARG A 642 -33.66 7.07 -33.07
N VAL A 643 -33.79 8.15 -33.83
CA VAL A 643 -34.48 9.38 -33.36
C VAL A 643 -35.99 9.16 -33.13
N GLN A 644 -36.62 8.16 -33.76
CA GLN A 644 -38.09 7.98 -33.75
C GLN A 644 -38.63 7.22 -32.54
N THR A 645 -37.84 6.40 -31.85
CA THR A 645 -38.30 5.51 -30.77
C THR A 645 -37.98 6.05 -29.38
N PHE A 646 -37.85 7.37 -29.26
CA PHE A 646 -37.30 8.04 -28.09
C PHE A 646 -38.32 8.17 -26.94
N ASP A 647 -37.94 7.85 -25.70
CA ASP A 647 -38.78 8.12 -24.52
C ASP A 647 -38.86 9.65 -24.28
N PRO A 648 -40.07 10.27 -24.34
CA PRO A 648 -40.24 11.70 -24.11
C PRO A 648 -39.67 12.21 -22.77
N ALA A 649 -39.53 11.35 -21.76
CA ALA A 649 -39.01 11.71 -20.44
C ALA A 649 -37.55 12.20 -20.46
N PHE A 650 -36.78 11.90 -21.51
CA PHE A 650 -35.42 12.42 -21.68
C PHE A 650 -35.38 13.84 -22.24
N GLN A 651 -36.44 14.32 -22.90
CA GLN A 651 -36.47 15.67 -23.48
C GLN A 651 -36.30 16.76 -22.42
N SER A 652 -36.77 16.52 -21.19
CA SER A 652 -36.62 17.46 -20.07
C SER A 652 -35.24 17.44 -19.42
N ARG A 653 -34.37 16.46 -19.75
CA ARG A 653 -33.03 16.29 -19.17
C ARG A 653 -31.89 16.59 -20.15
N ILE A 654 -32.20 16.60 -21.45
CA ILE A 654 -31.22 16.93 -22.50
C ILE A 654 -31.23 18.44 -22.73
N HIS A 655 -30.04 19.03 -22.65
CA HIS A 655 -29.87 20.48 -22.79
C HIS A 655 -29.72 20.86 -24.26
N ILE A 656 -28.96 20.06 -25.01
CA ILE A 656 -28.68 20.31 -26.42
C ILE A 656 -28.94 19.02 -27.19
N SER A 657 -29.77 19.08 -28.23
CA SER A 657 -29.95 18.01 -29.20
C SER A 657 -29.39 18.46 -30.55
N LEU A 658 -28.38 17.76 -31.05
CA LEU A 658 -27.74 18.01 -32.33
C LEU A 658 -28.13 16.92 -33.31
N ASP A 659 -28.83 17.32 -34.37
CA ASP A 659 -29.17 16.43 -35.47
C ASP A 659 -28.09 16.49 -36.56
N TYR A 660 -27.58 15.32 -36.93
CA TYR A 660 -26.59 15.12 -37.98
C TYR A 660 -27.30 14.58 -39.22
N PRO A 661 -27.67 15.45 -40.18
CA PRO A 661 -28.21 14.98 -41.45
C PRO A 661 -27.15 14.20 -42.25
N GLY A 662 -27.59 13.55 -43.33
CA GLY A 662 -26.68 12.99 -44.32
C GLY A 662 -25.68 14.06 -44.83
N LEU A 663 -24.43 13.66 -45.04
CA LEU A 663 -23.38 14.59 -45.48
C LEU A 663 -23.74 15.18 -46.85
N THR A 664 -23.78 16.51 -46.95
CA THR A 664 -23.95 17.21 -48.24
C THR A 664 -22.71 17.03 -49.14
N ILE A 665 -22.83 17.35 -50.43
CA ILE A 665 -21.70 17.28 -51.38
C ILE A 665 -20.51 18.12 -50.88
N ASP A 666 -20.75 19.34 -50.39
CA ASP A 666 -19.71 20.22 -49.87
C ASP A 666 -19.07 19.67 -48.58
N SER A 667 -19.88 19.10 -47.69
CA SER A 667 -19.38 18.43 -46.48
C SER A 667 -18.52 17.22 -46.84
N ARG A 668 -18.98 16.36 -47.77
CA ARG A 668 -18.20 15.20 -48.25
C ARG A 668 -16.89 15.62 -48.90
N LYS A 669 -16.90 16.68 -49.70
CA LYS A 669 -15.69 17.26 -50.31
C LYS A 669 -14.67 17.67 -49.24
N THR A 670 -15.15 18.30 -48.17
CA THR A 670 -14.32 18.69 -47.02
C THR A 670 -13.77 17.46 -46.28
N VAL A 671 -14.59 16.44 -46.07
CA VAL A 671 -14.17 15.16 -45.46
C VAL A 671 -13.09 14.45 -46.29
N TRP A 672 -13.29 14.34 -47.61
CA TRP A 672 -12.29 13.78 -48.53
C TRP A 672 -10.96 14.55 -48.44
N LYS A 673 -11.03 15.88 -48.48
CA LYS A 673 -9.85 16.74 -48.34
C LYS A 673 -9.14 16.51 -47.01
N ASN A 674 -9.85 16.53 -45.88
CA ASN A 674 -9.27 16.32 -44.55
C ASN A 674 -8.59 14.94 -44.43
N PHE A 675 -9.17 13.90 -45.02
CA PHE A 675 -8.54 12.58 -45.00
C PHE A 675 -7.32 12.47 -45.92
N LEU A 676 -7.30 13.17 -47.06
CA LEU A 676 -6.13 13.23 -47.94
C LEU A 676 -4.99 14.02 -47.30
N ASP A 677 -5.28 15.19 -46.75
CA ASP A 677 -4.31 16.10 -46.13
C ASP A 677 -3.71 15.53 -44.83
N SER A 678 -4.46 14.68 -44.10
CA SER A 678 -3.98 14.04 -42.86
C SER A 678 -2.98 12.90 -43.07
N SER A 679 -2.64 12.56 -44.31
CA SER A 679 -1.74 11.46 -44.64
C SER A 679 -0.40 11.99 -45.15
N SER A 680 0.70 11.38 -44.73
CA SER A 680 2.04 11.69 -45.23
C SER A 680 2.33 11.18 -46.65
N GLN A 681 1.43 10.39 -47.23
CA GLN A 681 1.58 9.84 -48.57
C GLN A 681 1.13 10.84 -49.63
N GLU A 682 2.03 11.17 -50.56
CA GLU A 682 1.71 12.05 -51.69
C GLU A 682 0.60 11.45 -52.57
N HIS A 683 -0.35 12.29 -52.98
CA HIS A 683 -1.45 11.93 -53.86
C HIS A 683 -1.47 12.80 -55.12
N THR A 684 -1.97 12.25 -56.22
CA THR A 684 -2.12 12.96 -57.51
C THR A 684 -3.54 13.46 -57.76
N ILE A 685 -4.39 13.41 -56.74
CA ILE A 685 -5.81 13.78 -56.84
C ILE A 685 -5.94 15.31 -56.98
N ASP A 686 -6.55 15.75 -58.07
CA ASP A 686 -6.79 17.17 -58.33
C ASP A 686 -8.12 17.67 -57.71
N LYS A 687 -8.33 18.99 -57.75
CA LYS A 687 -9.55 19.62 -57.20
C LYS A 687 -10.83 19.20 -57.94
N ALA A 688 -10.75 18.83 -59.23
CA ALA A 688 -11.91 18.43 -60.02
C ALA A 688 -12.34 16.99 -59.67
N GLN A 689 -11.38 16.08 -59.57
CA GLN A 689 -11.54 14.72 -59.11
C GLN A 689 -12.10 14.66 -57.68
N LEU A 690 -11.67 15.57 -56.79
CA LEU A 690 -12.24 15.68 -55.45
C LEU A 690 -13.74 16.05 -55.48
N VAL A 691 -14.17 16.90 -56.42
CA VAL A 691 -15.59 17.25 -56.60
C VAL A 691 -16.37 16.06 -57.14
N GLU A 692 -15.81 15.27 -58.05
CA GLU A 692 -16.44 14.05 -58.56
C GLU A 692 -16.63 13.01 -57.45
N LEU A 693 -15.58 12.76 -56.65
CA LEU A 693 -15.65 11.84 -55.50
C LEU A 693 -16.67 12.28 -54.45
N ALA A 694 -16.85 13.60 -54.26
CA ALA A 694 -17.82 14.15 -53.32
C ALA A 694 -19.29 13.99 -53.77
N ARG A 695 -19.54 13.79 -55.07
CA ARG A 695 -20.90 13.53 -55.59
C ARG A 695 -21.42 12.16 -55.19
N MET A 696 -20.52 11.21 -54.91
CA MET A 696 -20.88 9.87 -54.47
C MET A 696 -21.49 9.92 -53.06
N ASP A 697 -22.60 9.20 -52.87
CA ASP A 697 -23.33 9.19 -51.60
C ASP A 697 -22.68 8.24 -50.60
N LEU A 698 -21.59 8.72 -49.98
CA LEU A 698 -20.76 7.98 -49.04
C LEU A 698 -20.71 8.69 -47.69
N ASN A 699 -20.77 7.92 -46.61
CA ASN A 699 -20.53 8.44 -45.26
C ASN A 699 -19.03 8.55 -44.94
N GLY A 700 -18.67 9.29 -43.89
CA GLY A 700 -17.27 9.51 -43.53
C GLY A 700 -16.49 8.23 -43.20
N ARG A 701 -17.17 7.22 -42.61
CA ARG A 701 -16.57 5.91 -42.31
C ARG A 701 -16.23 5.14 -43.59
N GLN A 702 -17.13 5.13 -44.57
CA GLN A 702 -16.92 4.53 -45.89
C GLN A 702 -15.78 5.22 -46.63
N ILE A 703 -15.75 6.56 -46.67
CA ILE A 703 -14.66 7.33 -47.29
C ILE A 703 -13.31 6.96 -46.68
N LYS A 704 -13.22 6.90 -45.35
CA LYS A 704 -11.98 6.51 -44.63
C LYS A 704 -11.54 5.08 -44.99
N ASN A 705 -12.48 4.14 -45.06
CA ASN A 705 -12.19 2.75 -45.41
C ASN A 705 -11.69 2.61 -46.85
N ILE A 706 -12.36 3.27 -47.80
CA ILE A 706 -11.96 3.31 -49.22
C ILE A 706 -10.55 3.89 -49.35
N LEU A 707 -10.27 5.03 -48.72
CA LEU A 707 -8.93 5.64 -48.76
C LEU A 707 -7.86 4.73 -48.17
N LYS A 708 -8.16 4.02 -47.07
CA LYS A 708 -7.21 3.09 -46.45
C LYS A 708 -6.83 1.95 -47.40
N ILE A 709 -7.82 1.34 -48.06
CA ILE A 709 -7.58 0.23 -49.01
C ILE A 709 -6.89 0.75 -50.28
N ALA A 710 -7.32 1.89 -50.81
CA ALA A 710 -6.70 2.51 -51.98
C ALA A 710 -5.23 2.85 -51.75
N ARG A 711 -4.87 3.30 -50.53
CA ARG A 711 -3.47 3.54 -50.12
C ARG A 711 -2.66 2.25 -50.04
N LEU A 712 -3.22 1.17 -49.51
CA LEU A 712 -2.55 -0.13 -49.48
C LEU A 712 -2.28 -0.64 -50.90
N LEU A 713 -3.24 -0.45 -51.82
CA LEU A 713 -3.05 -0.78 -53.24
C LEU A 713 -1.96 0.06 -53.89
N ALA A 714 -1.97 1.38 -53.68
CA ALA A 714 -0.95 2.29 -54.20
C ALA A 714 0.44 1.95 -53.65
N SER A 715 0.55 1.71 -52.33
CA SER A 715 1.81 1.33 -51.68
C SER A 715 2.34 -0.01 -52.18
N ARG A 716 1.48 -0.98 -52.48
CA ARG A 716 1.89 -2.27 -53.05
C ARG A 716 2.44 -2.13 -54.47
N LYS A 717 1.92 -1.16 -55.24
CA LYS A 717 2.40 -0.85 -56.58
C LYS A 717 3.56 0.15 -56.61
N GLU A 718 4.01 0.61 -55.44
CA GLU A 718 5.02 1.66 -55.29
C GLU A 718 4.67 2.97 -56.04
N GLU A 719 3.37 3.25 -56.16
CA GLU A 719 2.83 4.42 -56.85
C GLU A 719 2.22 5.43 -55.87
N LYS A 720 2.12 6.69 -56.30
CA LYS A 720 1.37 7.73 -55.56
C LYS A 720 -0.12 7.40 -55.58
N LEU A 721 -0.84 7.81 -54.53
CA LEU A 721 -2.28 7.59 -54.47
C LEU A 721 -2.97 8.35 -55.61
N SER A 722 -3.58 7.60 -56.52
CA SER A 722 -4.27 8.13 -57.71
C SER A 722 -5.77 7.81 -57.67
N ARG A 723 -6.54 8.51 -58.52
CA ARG A 723 -7.98 8.27 -58.67
C ARG A 723 -8.30 6.83 -59.07
N GLU A 724 -7.47 6.19 -59.90
CA GLU A 724 -7.65 4.80 -60.31
C GLU A 724 -7.65 3.84 -59.14
N HIS A 725 -6.74 4.03 -58.17
CA HIS A 725 -6.69 3.22 -56.95
C HIS A 725 -7.98 3.33 -56.13
N ILE A 726 -8.57 4.53 -56.07
CA ILE A 726 -9.85 4.77 -55.38
C ILE A 726 -10.99 4.10 -56.14
N THR A 727 -11.07 4.27 -57.47
CA THR A 727 -12.11 3.66 -58.30
C THR A 727 -12.07 2.13 -58.22
N VAL A 728 -10.90 1.51 -58.36
CA VAL A 728 -10.74 0.05 -58.21
C VAL A 728 -11.18 -0.43 -56.82
N THR A 729 -10.82 0.31 -55.77
CA THR A 729 -11.26 -0.01 -54.40
C THR A 729 -12.77 0.09 -54.27
N MET A 730 -13.37 1.11 -54.88
CA MET A 730 -14.81 1.30 -54.87
C MET A 730 -15.53 0.17 -55.59
N ASP A 731 -15.07 -0.24 -56.77
CA ASP A 731 -15.70 -1.33 -57.53
C ASP A 731 -15.71 -2.64 -56.71
N VAL A 732 -14.60 -2.92 -56.02
CA VAL A 732 -14.48 -4.12 -55.16
C VAL A 732 -15.36 -4.01 -53.90
N THR A 733 -15.47 -2.83 -53.30
CA THR A 733 -16.24 -2.63 -52.05
C THR A 733 -17.73 -2.40 -52.26
N GLN A 734 -18.13 -1.87 -53.44
CA GLN A 734 -19.53 -1.69 -53.83
C GLN A 734 -20.24 -3.01 -54.11
N HIS A 735 -19.54 -4.04 -54.60
CA HIS A 735 -20.14 -5.38 -54.77
C HIS A 735 -20.75 -5.90 -53.44
N LEU A 736 -20.03 -5.75 -52.34
CA LEU A 736 -20.51 -6.13 -51.00
C LEU A 736 -21.68 -5.26 -50.53
N HIS A 737 -21.64 -3.94 -50.76
CA HIS A 737 -22.73 -3.03 -50.36
C HIS A 737 -24.00 -3.24 -51.16
N ASN A 738 -23.89 -3.50 -52.47
CA ASN A 738 -25.02 -3.74 -53.35
C ASN A 738 -25.72 -5.07 -53.02
N GLU A 739 -24.97 -6.12 -52.65
CA GLU A 739 -25.55 -7.38 -52.14
C GLU A 739 -26.25 -7.19 -50.79
N THR A 740 -25.67 -6.38 -49.89
CA THR A 740 -26.25 -6.11 -48.56
C THR A 740 -27.54 -5.29 -48.66
N GLN A 741 -27.57 -4.25 -49.51
CA GLN A 741 -28.78 -3.46 -49.77
C GLN A 741 -29.85 -4.24 -50.55
N ALA A 742 -29.46 -5.16 -51.44
CA ALA A 742 -30.38 -6.07 -52.09
C ALA A 742 -31.05 -6.99 -51.06
N SER A 743 -30.30 -7.54 -50.10
CA SER A 743 -30.82 -8.36 -49.00
C SER A 743 -31.79 -7.58 -48.09
N GLU A 744 -31.48 -6.32 -47.74
CA GLU A 744 -32.36 -5.48 -46.91
C GLU A 744 -33.65 -5.08 -47.64
N ARG A 745 -33.58 -4.75 -48.94
CA ARG A 745 -34.78 -4.50 -49.77
C ARG A 745 -35.64 -5.75 -49.90
N THR A 746 -35.03 -6.92 -50.03
CA THR A 746 -35.76 -8.20 -50.12
C THR A 746 -36.48 -8.51 -48.81
N LYS A 747 -35.87 -8.24 -47.65
CA LYS A 747 -36.53 -8.36 -46.33
C LYS A 747 -37.66 -7.36 -46.13
N GLY A 748 -37.50 -6.11 -46.57
CA GLY A 748 -38.56 -5.09 -46.50
C GLY A 748 -39.77 -5.38 -47.39
N THR A 749 -39.59 -6.16 -48.46
CA THR A 749 -40.69 -6.52 -49.39
C THR A 749 -41.42 -7.80 -48.97
N LEU A 750 -40.83 -8.64 -48.11
CA LEU A 750 -41.43 -9.87 -47.59
C LEU A 750 -42.30 -9.66 -46.33
N TYR A 751 -42.21 -8.49 -45.69
CA TYR A 751 -42.95 -8.13 -44.48
C TYR A 751 -43.78 -6.83 -44.62
N GLY A 752 -44.02 -6.38 -45.86
CA GLY A 752 -44.88 -5.24 -46.18
C GLY A 752 -46.33 -5.63 -46.40
#